data_AF-A0A5N6ZEQ3-F1
#
_entry.id   AF-A0A5N6ZEQ3-F1
#
_cell.length_a   1.000
_cell.length_b   1.000
_cell.length_c   1.000
_cell.angle_alpha   90.00
_cell.angle_beta   90.00
_cell.angle_gamma   90.00
#
_symmetry.space_group_name_H-M   'P 1'
#
loop_
_entity.id
_entity.type
_entity.pdbx_description
1 polymer ?
#
loop_
_entity_poly.entity_id
_entity_poly.type
_entity_poly.pdbx_seq_one_letter_code
_entity_poly.pdbx_strand_id
1 'polypeptide(L)'
;MDDNAVKRSRPYNTRRNIKPKETGHTGATACSHQNAAAVNDIPAGSICEILHFFQSKLDKNGFSKWIRESPDDLVDPADNAESDRYALLVRNVKSCDSRRRTQTDSIVVQSGLLKTFLEGFFKGYPGETMSLTPLVFCPPFKPFVHRWEAFQKARNEIVDPALKGVVDLLSGVLQNELGEIMHRRNDLMSNGVITHDLLWMVFAPGDQVYCIQNDYDRVHQVEFARYMPDTGEFQVSARSIDYDGHGFGYRAQRHVIHYFADTLPVNCLKVFPLRFIRGADTVRQNVLARGKLWEAYTGYHFTEYEGVGVARHLPGEPRFNVRGRIVIDGDAFNMFNPNNAIQIRPRTKTLDDERQILATPVLRGYSLADKEWLEFNVDGVKDIVWDPQAFTSLVLPPELQSFKTLILGIADAQLRQRKDVDDSVQAKGRGFIVQLSGPPGVGKTLTAESLAQLMRVPLFILSASELLMSHKQFEARLKDIFRMVPRWGAVLLLEDAHVFVQARNSTEFGRSALISLFLEQLEHFRGIMFLTTNRTDNMDPAFESHIHLSLRYPELDVHSRRQIWKQSLTGNTAFTSEQLNEISKVELNGRQIKNVLNTSHILARVRCPEVGYEHVRTVLELTMGDLAKRSTRDRPKRRRLNDGASNPKRSAAQ
;
A
#
# COMPACT_ATOMS: atom_id res chain seq x y z
N MET A 1 -44.29 -2.21 -23.44
CA MET A 1 -44.27 -1.08 -24.39
C MET A 1 -42.99 -0.32 -24.15
N ASP A 2 -42.35 0.01 -25.26
CA ASP A 2 -41.09 0.72 -25.48
C ASP A 2 -39.77 -0.06 -25.34
N ASP A 3 -39.38 -0.55 -26.51
CA ASP A 3 -38.08 -1.00 -26.98
C ASP A 3 -37.01 0.10 -26.88
N ASN A 4 -35.80 -0.27 -26.46
CA ASN A 4 -34.59 0.26 -27.11
C ASN A 4 -33.40 -0.69 -26.97
N ALA A 5 -32.92 -1.13 -28.13
CA ALA A 5 -31.90 -2.16 -28.30
C ALA A 5 -30.48 -1.59 -28.22
N VAL A 6 -29.67 -2.17 -27.34
CA VAL A 6 -28.21 -2.01 -27.26
C VAL A 6 -27.56 -3.09 -28.14
N LYS A 7 -26.89 -2.70 -29.23
CA LYS A 7 -26.04 -3.62 -30.01
C LYS A 7 -24.58 -3.51 -29.59
N ARG A 8 -24.10 -4.63 -29.03
CA ARG A 8 -22.70 -4.93 -28.67
C ARG A 8 -21.88 -5.23 -29.93
N SER A 9 -20.67 -4.67 -30.00
CA SER A 9 -19.62 -5.05 -30.95
C SER A 9 -18.61 -5.99 -30.29
N ARG A 10 -18.27 -7.10 -30.95
CA ARG A 10 -17.05 -7.89 -30.70
C ARG A 10 -16.50 -8.49 -32.02
N PRO A 11 -15.21 -8.87 -32.06
CA PRO A 11 -14.29 -8.56 -33.16
C PRO A 11 -13.92 -9.79 -34.00
N TYR A 12 -13.19 -9.58 -35.10
CA TYR A 12 -12.36 -10.63 -35.70
C TYR A 12 -11.00 -10.09 -36.15
N ASN A 13 -10.00 -10.92 -35.92
CA ASN A 13 -8.57 -10.71 -36.07
C ASN A 13 -8.10 -11.75 -37.10
N THR A 14 -7.31 -11.39 -38.12
CA THR A 14 -6.32 -12.29 -38.72
C THR A 14 -5.33 -11.53 -39.62
N ARG A 15 -4.04 -11.67 -39.26
CA ARG A 15 -2.86 -11.32 -40.06
C ARG A 15 -2.73 -12.20 -41.30
N ARG A 16 -2.16 -11.67 -42.38
CA ARG A 16 -1.20 -12.40 -43.26
C ARG A 16 -0.24 -11.43 -43.97
N ASN A 17 1.05 -11.77 -43.89
CA ASN A 17 2.20 -11.13 -44.53
C ASN A 17 2.18 -11.25 -46.06
N ILE A 18 2.58 -10.20 -46.80
CA ILE A 18 3.34 -10.31 -48.07
C ILE A 18 4.31 -9.12 -48.17
N LYS A 19 5.58 -9.41 -48.51
CA LYS A 19 6.71 -8.48 -48.73
C LYS A 19 6.62 -7.71 -50.07
N PRO A 20 7.34 -6.59 -50.24
CA PRO A 20 7.29 -5.76 -51.44
C PRO A 20 8.24 -6.26 -52.55
N LYS A 21 7.92 -5.95 -53.81
CA LYS A 21 8.86 -6.02 -54.94
C LYS A 21 8.89 -4.70 -55.70
N GLU A 22 10.11 -4.23 -55.91
CA GLU A 22 10.53 -3.09 -56.73
C GLU A 22 10.34 -3.34 -58.24
N THR A 23 10.66 -2.28 -59.00
CA THR A 23 10.79 -2.08 -60.47
C THR A 23 9.64 -1.23 -61.00
N GLY A 24 9.83 -0.20 -61.82
CA GLY A 24 10.99 0.28 -62.56
C GLY A 24 10.46 1.23 -63.65
N HIS A 25 11.31 2.16 -64.08
CA HIS A 25 11.10 3.29 -65.00
C HIS A 25 10.18 3.16 -66.23
N THR A 26 9.82 4.37 -66.70
CA THR A 26 9.54 4.88 -68.07
C THR A 26 8.09 5.40 -68.17
N GLY A 27 7.76 6.54 -68.75
CA GLY A 27 8.44 7.36 -69.75
C GLY A 27 7.33 7.95 -70.64
N ALA A 28 7.05 9.24 -70.47
CA ALA A 28 6.57 10.22 -71.44
C ALA A 28 5.28 10.02 -72.30
N THR A 29 4.58 11.14 -72.41
CA THR A 29 3.88 11.70 -73.60
C THR A 29 2.50 11.19 -74.03
N ALA A 30 1.52 12.05 -73.76
CA ALA A 30 0.64 12.77 -74.68
C ALA A 30 -0.18 12.05 -75.79
N CYS A 31 -1.43 12.50 -75.82
CA CYS A 31 -2.37 12.62 -76.95
C CYS A 31 -3.23 11.39 -77.29
N SER A 32 -4.54 11.48 -77.04
CA SER A 32 -5.53 11.75 -78.09
C SER A 32 -6.96 11.61 -77.57
N HIS A 33 -7.81 12.57 -77.94
CA HIS A 33 -9.25 12.37 -77.94
C HIS A 33 -9.60 11.26 -78.94
N GLN A 34 -10.19 10.14 -78.49
CA GLN A 34 -11.17 9.37 -79.26
C GLN A 34 -11.85 8.27 -78.42
N ASN A 35 -13.15 8.10 -78.69
CA ASN A 35 -14.04 6.96 -78.41
C ASN A 35 -14.68 6.80 -77.01
N ALA A 36 -15.76 7.56 -76.81
CA ALA A 36 -16.76 7.38 -75.75
C ALA A 36 -17.76 6.22 -76.00
N ALA A 37 -17.34 5.09 -76.61
CA ALA A 37 -18.26 4.03 -77.02
C ALA A 37 -17.88 2.59 -76.60
N ALA A 38 -16.97 2.39 -75.64
CA ALA A 38 -16.54 1.05 -75.20
C ALA A 38 -16.46 0.84 -73.68
N VAL A 39 -17.22 1.60 -72.88
CA VAL A 39 -17.20 1.50 -71.40
C VAL A 39 -18.32 0.62 -70.83
N ASN A 40 -19.23 0.11 -71.66
CA ASN A 40 -20.46 -0.53 -71.18
C ASN A 40 -20.36 -2.04 -70.83
N ASP A 41 -19.20 -2.68 -70.96
CA ASP A 41 -19.02 -4.12 -70.69
C ASP A 41 -18.06 -4.46 -69.53
N ILE A 42 -17.57 -3.47 -68.77
CA ILE A 42 -16.71 -3.72 -67.61
C ILE A 42 -17.60 -3.83 -66.35
N PRO A 43 -17.61 -4.98 -65.62
CA PRO A 43 -18.45 -5.12 -64.43
C PRO A 43 -18.07 -4.11 -63.35
N ALA A 44 -19.05 -3.61 -62.61
CA ALA A 44 -18.81 -2.66 -61.52
C ALA A 44 -17.78 -3.22 -60.52
N GLY A 45 -16.74 -2.43 -60.21
CA GLY A 45 -15.65 -2.83 -59.31
C GLY A 45 -14.51 -3.64 -59.96
N SER A 46 -14.50 -3.82 -61.29
CA SER A 46 -13.47 -4.61 -61.98
C SER A 46 -12.22 -3.81 -62.39
N ILE A 47 -12.24 -2.49 -62.25
CA ILE A 47 -11.11 -1.60 -62.57
C ILE A 47 -10.25 -1.44 -61.31
N CYS A 48 -9.01 -1.90 -61.34
CA CYS A 48 -8.05 -1.82 -60.23
C CYS A 48 -7.25 -0.50 -60.26
N GLU A 49 -7.96 0.63 -60.30
CA GLU A 49 -7.39 1.98 -60.30
C GLU A 49 -8.17 2.87 -59.32
N ILE A 50 -7.50 3.89 -58.77
CA ILE A 50 -8.14 4.86 -57.89
C ILE A 50 -8.76 5.96 -58.74
N LEU A 51 -10.10 6.03 -58.76
CA LEU A 51 -10.82 7.15 -59.35
C LEU A 51 -11.06 8.21 -58.26
N HIS A 52 -10.37 9.36 -58.38
CA HIS A 52 -10.54 10.48 -57.47
C HIS A 52 -11.77 11.32 -57.82
N PHE A 53 -12.55 11.68 -56.80
CA PHE A 53 -13.61 12.66 -56.89
C PHE A 53 -13.30 13.80 -55.91
N PHE A 54 -13.63 15.02 -56.30
CA PHE A 54 -13.44 16.23 -55.53
C PHE A 54 -14.78 16.88 -55.21
N GLN A 55 -14.83 17.66 -54.15
CA GLN A 55 -16.03 18.38 -53.76
C GLN A 55 -16.12 19.67 -54.58
N SER A 56 -17.26 19.91 -55.25
CA SER A 56 -17.50 21.16 -55.96
C SER A 56 -17.62 22.33 -54.98
N LYS A 57 -17.45 23.56 -55.49
CA LYS A 57 -17.85 24.78 -54.76
C LYS A 57 -19.26 24.64 -54.19
N LEU A 58 -19.45 25.17 -52.98
CA LEU A 58 -20.76 25.24 -52.34
C LEU A 58 -21.69 26.10 -53.20
N ASP A 59 -22.88 25.58 -53.49
CA ASP A 59 -23.93 26.39 -54.12
C ASP A 59 -24.49 27.43 -53.13
N LYS A 60 -25.38 28.29 -53.62
CA LYS A 60 -25.99 29.38 -52.82
C LYS A 60 -26.75 28.89 -51.58
N ASN A 61 -27.03 27.59 -51.51
CA ASN A 61 -27.77 26.95 -50.43
C ASN A 61 -26.84 26.10 -49.53
N GLY A 62 -25.52 26.15 -49.75
CA GLY A 62 -24.52 25.44 -48.94
C GLY A 62 -24.36 23.95 -49.30
N PHE A 63 -24.86 23.50 -50.45
CA PHE A 63 -24.68 22.13 -50.91
C PHE A 63 -23.52 22.00 -51.91
N SER A 64 -22.85 20.87 -51.88
CA SER A 64 -21.75 20.52 -52.80
C SER A 64 -22.03 19.20 -53.52
N LYS A 65 -21.47 19.01 -54.70
CA LYS A 65 -21.53 17.76 -55.46
C LYS A 65 -20.14 17.17 -55.65
N TRP A 66 -20.05 15.86 -55.89
CA TRP A 66 -18.79 15.20 -56.26
C TRP A 66 -18.53 15.38 -57.76
N ILE A 67 -17.39 15.98 -58.09
CA ILE A 67 -16.92 16.23 -59.45
C ILE A 67 -15.62 15.46 -59.71
N ARG A 68 -15.33 15.14 -60.97
CA ARG A 68 -14.10 14.43 -61.35
C ARG A 68 -12.90 15.35 -61.55
N GLU A 69 -13.16 16.60 -61.88
CA GLU A 69 -12.14 17.63 -62.09
C GLU A 69 -11.77 18.25 -60.75
N SER A 70 -10.48 18.52 -60.57
CA SER A 70 -9.96 19.24 -59.40
C SER A 70 -10.54 20.66 -59.41
N PRO A 71 -11.20 21.13 -58.33
CA PRO A 71 -11.78 22.46 -58.28
C PRO A 71 -10.76 23.57 -58.56
N ASP A 72 -11.14 24.56 -59.38
CA ASP A 72 -10.27 25.69 -59.78
C ASP A 72 -9.91 26.65 -58.62
N ASP A 73 -10.55 26.52 -57.46
CA ASP A 73 -10.28 27.29 -56.24
C ASP A 73 -9.28 26.63 -55.29
N LEU A 74 -8.71 25.50 -55.68
CA LEU A 74 -7.60 24.92 -54.94
C LEU A 74 -6.34 25.75 -55.20
N VAL A 75 -5.89 26.45 -54.16
CA VAL A 75 -4.58 27.09 -54.14
C VAL A 75 -3.52 26.00 -54.03
N ASP A 76 -2.47 26.06 -54.84
CA ASP A 76 -1.35 25.13 -54.74
C ASP A 76 -0.82 25.07 -53.30
N PRO A 77 -0.53 23.87 -52.76
CA PRO A 77 0.04 23.76 -51.42
C PRO A 77 1.32 24.59 -51.31
N ALA A 78 1.38 25.47 -50.31
CA ALA A 78 2.57 26.25 -50.02
C ALA A 78 3.75 25.37 -49.57
N ASP A 79 3.48 24.14 -49.12
CA ASP A 79 4.49 23.09 -48.91
C ASP A 79 4.91 22.51 -50.29
N ASN A 80 5.86 23.17 -50.95
CA ASN A 80 6.41 22.81 -52.25
C ASN A 80 7.96 22.78 -52.24
N ALA A 81 8.60 22.46 -53.37
CA ALA A 81 10.06 22.37 -53.50
C ALA A 81 10.83 23.69 -53.22
N GLU A 82 10.13 24.83 -53.16
CA GLU A 82 10.68 26.11 -52.73
C GLU A 82 10.66 26.23 -51.20
N SER A 83 9.55 25.86 -50.56
CA SER A 83 9.41 25.83 -49.10
C SER A 83 10.41 24.89 -48.43
N ASP A 84 10.78 23.78 -49.06
CA ASP A 84 11.79 22.83 -48.57
C ASP A 84 13.21 23.43 -48.43
N ARG A 85 13.45 24.60 -49.03
CA ARG A 85 14.75 25.29 -48.96
C ARG A 85 14.91 26.14 -47.70
N TYR A 86 13.83 26.40 -46.96
CA TYR A 86 13.87 27.24 -45.77
C TYR A 86 14.28 26.41 -44.54
N ALA A 87 14.92 27.06 -43.57
CA ALA A 87 15.31 26.40 -42.34
C ALA A 87 14.12 26.11 -41.40
N LEU A 88 13.10 26.99 -41.46
CA LEU A 88 11.89 27.00 -40.64
C LEU A 88 10.68 27.37 -41.50
N LEU A 89 9.56 26.67 -41.31
CA LEU A 89 8.25 27.12 -41.80
C LEU A 89 7.41 27.54 -40.60
N VAL A 90 7.00 28.81 -40.56
CA VAL A 90 6.15 29.35 -39.51
C VAL A 90 4.75 29.53 -40.08
N ARG A 91 3.81 28.69 -39.62
CA ARG A 91 2.41 28.77 -40.00
C ARG A 91 1.70 29.70 -39.04
N ASN A 92 1.00 30.70 -39.58
CA ASN A 92 0.28 31.67 -38.78
C ASN A 92 -1.22 31.60 -39.08
N VAL A 93 -2.03 31.76 -38.03
CA VAL A 93 -3.48 31.88 -38.11
C VAL A 93 -3.92 33.29 -37.75
N LYS A 94 -5.15 33.66 -38.10
CA LYS A 94 -5.74 34.93 -37.66
C LYS A 94 -5.81 34.91 -36.13
N SER A 95 -5.27 35.93 -35.49
CA SER A 95 -5.34 36.03 -34.05
C SER A 95 -6.76 36.44 -33.63
N CYS A 96 -7.24 35.86 -32.54
CA CYS A 96 -8.45 36.31 -31.86
C CYS A 96 -8.16 37.46 -30.87
N ASP A 97 -6.88 37.82 -30.67
CA ASP A 97 -6.46 38.93 -29.85
C ASP A 97 -6.54 40.26 -30.64
N SER A 98 -7.22 41.25 -30.07
CA SER A 98 -7.27 42.62 -30.58
C SER A 98 -5.89 43.28 -30.82
N ARG A 99 -4.84 42.81 -30.15
CA ARG A 99 -3.50 43.39 -30.20
C ARG A 99 -2.63 42.88 -31.34
N ARG A 100 -2.97 41.73 -31.94
CA ARG A 100 -2.17 41.10 -33.01
C ARG A 100 -3.06 40.75 -34.19
N ARG A 101 -2.56 40.93 -35.42
CA ARG A 101 -3.30 40.51 -36.62
C ARG A 101 -3.24 39.00 -36.85
N THR A 102 -2.12 38.40 -36.47
CA THR A 102 -1.83 36.97 -36.66
C THR A 102 -1.13 36.40 -35.44
N GLN A 103 -1.30 35.11 -35.19
CA GLN A 103 -0.61 34.33 -34.17
C GLN A 103 0.02 33.10 -34.80
N THR A 104 1.17 32.66 -34.29
CA THR A 104 1.79 31.42 -34.76
C THR A 104 0.97 30.21 -34.34
N ASP A 105 0.59 29.39 -35.32
CA ASP A 105 -0.10 28.10 -35.14
C ASP A 105 0.90 26.95 -34.99
N SER A 106 1.95 26.95 -35.79
CA SER A 106 2.98 25.90 -35.74
C SER A 106 4.30 26.35 -36.33
N ILE A 107 5.40 25.81 -35.80
CA ILE A 107 6.76 26.01 -36.29
C ILE A 107 7.28 24.65 -36.75
N VAL A 108 7.49 24.49 -38.05
CA VAL A 108 8.08 23.30 -38.66
C VAL A 108 9.59 23.51 -38.81
N VAL A 109 10.40 22.65 -38.22
CA VAL A 109 11.85 22.68 -38.32
C VAL A 109 12.31 21.77 -39.46
N GLN A 110 12.91 22.37 -40.50
CA GLN A 110 13.44 21.65 -41.66
C GLN A 110 14.97 21.50 -41.61
N SER A 111 15.68 22.47 -41.03
CA SER A 111 17.15 22.45 -40.92
C SER A 111 17.68 21.26 -40.11
N GLY A 112 18.56 20.46 -40.74
CA GLY A 112 19.23 19.32 -40.09
C GLY A 112 20.09 19.73 -38.89
N LEU A 113 20.85 20.82 -39.01
CA LEU A 113 21.70 21.35 -37.93
C LEU A 113 20.86 21.71 -36.69
N LEU A 114 19.72 22.37 -36.92
CA LEU A 114 18.82 22.76 -35.84
C LEU A 114 18.14 21.54 -35.20
N LYS A 115 17.74 20.54 -35.99
CA LYS A 115 17.19 19.28 -35.46
C LYS A 115 18.17 18.59 -34.52
N THR A 116 19.43 18.41 -34.94
CA THR A 116 20.45 17.77 -34.10
C THR A 116 20.71 18.55 -32.81
N PHE A 117 20.76 19.89 -32.90
CA PHE A 117 20.89 20.74 -31.71
C PHE A 117 19.70 20.58 -30.74
N LEU A 118 18.46 20.64 -31.25
CA LEU A 118 17.25 20.52 -30.44
C LEU A 118 17.07 19.12 -29.85
N GLU A 119 17.44 18.07 -30.59
CA GLU A 119 17.43 16.69 -30.10
C GLU A 119 18.38 16.50 -28.91
N GLY A 120 19.58 17.05 -28.99
CA GLY A 120 20.52 17.08 -27.87
C GLY A 120 20.01 17.91 -26.69
N PHE A 121 19.53 19.13 -26.95
CA PHE A 121 19.10 20.08 -25.92
C PHE A 121 17.85 19.61 -25.15
N PHE A 122 16.87 19.03 -25.85
CA PHE A 122 15.62 18.54 -25.27
C PHE A 122 15.65 17.05 -24.90
N LYS A 123 16.82 16.40 -24.92
CA LYS A 123 16.97 15.02 -24.49
C LYS A 123 16.33 14.80 -23.11
N GLY A 124 15.43 13.82 -23.02
CA GLY A 124 14.70 13.47 -21.80
C GLY A 124 13.50 14.35 -21.45
N TYR A 125 13.14 15.34 -22.27
CA TYR A 125 11.88 16.08 -22.10
C TYR A 125 10.69 15.19 -22.55
N PRO A 126 9.67 14.97 -21.71
CA PRO A 126 8.59 14.03 -22.03
C PRO A 126 7.57 14.60 -23.01
N GLY A 127 6.96 13.71 -23.80
CA GLY A 127 5.84 14.04 -24.69
C GLY A 127 6.22 14.57 -26.07
N GLU A 128 7.48 14.92 -26.30
CA GLU A 128 7.97 15.43 -27.58
C GLU A 128 9.06 14.52 -28.14
N THR A 129 8.78 13.89 -29.28
CA THR A 129 9.76 13.04 -29.97
C THR A 129 10.56 13.90 -30.94
N MET A 130 11.71 14.39 -30.48
CA MET A 130 12.56 15.32 -31.24
C MET A 130 13.20 14.71 -32.51
N SER A 131 13.10 13.39 -32.70
CA SER A 131 13.55 12.66 -33.89
C SER A 131 12.49 12.57 -35.00
N LEU A 132 11.29 13.12 -34.81
CA LEU A 132 10.24 13.12 -35.83
C LEU A 132 10.62 13.94 -37.05
N THR A 133 10.20 13.47 -38.23
CA THR A 133 10.31 14.21 -39.49
C THR A 133 8.91 14.27 -40.14
N PRO A 134 8.26 15.45 -40.19
CA PRO A 134 8.75 16.77 -39.76
C PRO A 134 8.74 16.98 -38.23
N LEU A 135 9.68 17.77 -37.73
CA LEU A 135 9.70 18.22 -36.33
C LEU A 135 8.84 19.48 -36.24
N VAL A 136 7.73 19.42 -35.50
CA VAL A 136 6.74 20.51 -35.42
C VAL A 136 6.51 20.91 -33.97
N PHE A 137 6.58 22.20 -33.69
CA PHE A 137 6.21 22.75 -32.38
C PHE A 137 4.92 23.56 -32.48
N CYS A 138 4.02 23.36 -31.53
CA CYS A 138 2.75 24.09 -31.44
C CYS A 138 2.69 24.96 -30.16
N PRO A 139 1.91 26.05 -30.16
CA PRO A 139 1.61 26.82 -28.97
C PRO A 139 1.09 25.93 -27.82
N PRO A 140 1.44 26.23 -26.56
CA PRO A 140 2.18 27.41 -26.11
C PRO A 140 3.70 27.20 -26.07
N PHE A 141 4.26 26.32 -26.92
CA PHE A 141 5.70 26.06 -27.02
C PHE A 141 6.33 25.64 -25.67
N LYS A 142 5.62 24.78 -24.92
CA LYS A 142 5.98 24.39 -23.54
C LYS A 142 7.45 24.02 -23.32
N PRO A 143 8.11 23.21 -24.19
CA PRO A 143 9.50 22.84 -23.96
C PRO A 143 10.44 24.06 -23.87
N PHE A 144 10.23 25.04 -24.75
CA PHE A 144 11.02 26.28 -24.76
C PHE A 144 10.70 27.13 -23.53
N VAL A 145 9.44 27.20 -23.10
CA VAL A 145 9.06 27.99 -21.92
C VAL A 145 9.69 27.44 -20.64
N HIS A 146 9.69 26.12 -20.48
CA HIS A 146 10.26 25.47 -19.31
C HIS A 146 11.79 25.56 -19.26
N ARG A 147 12.46 25.56 -20.41
CA ARG A 147 13.93 25.60 -20.50
C ARG A 147 14.45 26.93 -21.07
N TRP A 148 13.71 28.03 -20.93
CA TRP A 148 14.00 29.29 -21.62
C TRP A 148 15.39 29.85 -21.30
N GLU A 149 15.74 29.95 -20.03
CA GLU A 149 17.05 30.45 -19.59
C GLU A 149 18.20 29.56 -20.08
N ALA A 150 18.02 28.24 -19.97
CA ALA A 150 18.98 27.26 -20.46
C ALA A 150 19.12 27.33 -22.00
N PHE A 151 18.03 27.59 -22.72
CA PHE A 151 18.02 27.75 -24.17
C PHE A 151 18.78 29.01 -24.59
N GLN A 152 18.55 30.14 -23.91
CA GLN A 152 19.29 31.38 -24.17
C GLN A 152 20.78 31.24 -23.86
N LYS A 153 21.13 30.55 -22.76
CA LYS A 153 22.52 30.24 -22.44
C LYS A 153 23.18 29.37 -23.51
N ALA A 154 22.55 28.25 -23.87
CA ALA A 154 23.06 27.35 -24.91
C ALA A 154 23.22 28.09 -26.24
N ARG A 155 22.25 28.94 -26.61
CA ARG A 155 22.29 29.79 -27.80
C ARG A 155 23.50 30.75 -27.82
N ASN A 156 23.92 31.26 -26.67
CA ASN A 156 25.06 32.19 -26.58
C ASN A 156 26.41 31.47 -26.63
N GLU A 157 26.45 30.19 -26.26
CA GLU A 157 27.66 29.35 -26.27
C GLU A 157 27.96 28.71 -27.64
N ILE A 158 27.05 28.82 -28.62
CA ILE A 158 27.25 28.28 -29.98
C ILE A 158 28.36 29.07 -30.70
N VAL A 159 29.43 28.36 -31.06
CA VAL A 159 30.57 28.91 -31.82
C VAL A 159 30.35 28.85 -33.33
N ASP A 160 29.71 27.79 -33.85
CA ASP A 160 29.47 27.60 -35.28
C ASP A 160 28.51 28.69 -35.82
N PRO A 161 28.96 29.58 -36.74
CA PRO A 161 28.12 30.64 -37.28
C PRO A 161 26.88 30.13 -38.03
N ALA A 162 26.96 28.96 -38.68
CA ALA A 162 25.84 28.40 -39.44
C ALA A 162 24.72 27.92 -38.50
N LEU A 163 25.07 27.15 -37.46
CA LEU A 163 24.14 26.76 -36.42
C LEU A 163 23.60 27.98 -35.64
N LYS A 164 24.47 28.93 -35.30
CA LYS A 164 24.12 30.15 -34.58
C LYS A 164 23.05 30.95 -35.31
N GLY A 165 23.21 31.16 -36.62
CA GLY A 165 22.24 31.88 -37.44
C GLY A 165 20.85 31.23 -37.45
N VAL A 166 20.79 29.89 -37.56
CA VAL A 166 19.50 29.16 -37.57
C VAL A 166 18.85 29.13 -36.18
N VAL A 167 19.63 28.99 -35.10
CA VAL A 167 19.12 29.06 -33.72
C VAL A 167 18.65 30.48 -33.37
N ASP A 168 19.34 31.52 -33.84
CA ASP A 168 18.94 32.92 -33.68
C ASP A 168 17.62 33.21 -34.40
N LEU A 169 17.42 32.63 -35.60
CA LEU A 169 16.16 32.72 -36.33
C LEU A 169 14.99 32.12 -35.53
N LEU A 170 15.16 30.90 -35.01
CA LEU A 170 14.15 30.26 -34.15
C LEU A 170 13.90 31.08 -32.87
N SER A 171 14.95 31.58 -32.23
CA SER A 171 14.83 32.41 -31.03
C SER A 171 14.07 33.71 -31.32
N GLY A 172 14.22 34.30 -32.49
CA GLY A 172 13.48 35.50 -32.90
C GLY A 172 11.98 35.25 -33.00
N VAL A 173 11.58 34.13 -33.64
CA VAL A 173 10.17 33.71 -33.72
C VAL A 173 9.59 33.46 -32.32
N LEU A 174 10.31 32.71 -31.48
CA LEU A 174 9.88 32.41 -30.12
C LEU A 174 9.79 33.66 -29.24
N GLN A 175 10.71 34.61 -29.35
CA GLN A 175 10.69 35.86 -28.57
C GLN A 175 9.44 36.69 -28.90
N ASN A 176 9.03 36.73 -30.17
CA ASN A 176 7.84 37.46 -30.59
C ASN A 176 6.56 36.87 -29.97
N GLU A 177 6.45 35.54 -29.92
CA GLU A 177 5.29 34.84 -29.37
C GLU A 177 5.29 34.77 -27.84
N LEU A 178 6.46 34.56 -27.23
CA LEU A 178 6.59 34.29 -25.80
C LEU A 178 6.96 35.52 -24.96
N GLY A 179 7.38 36.63 -25.57
CA GLY A 179 7.91 37.80 -24.85
C GLY A 179 6.95 38.34 -23.78
N GLU A 180 5.71 38.67 -24.16
CA GLU A 180 4.71 39.22 -23.23
C GLU A 180 4.39 38.26 -22.08
N ILE A 181 4.19 36.99 -22.39
CA ILE A 181 3.81 35.99 -21.37
C ILE A 181 4.99 35.69 -20.43
N MET A 182 6.22 35.73 -20.93
CA MET A 182 7.44 35.61 -20.12
C MET A 182 7.66 36.83 -19.22
N HIS A 183 7.42 38.04 -19.72
CA HIS A 183 7.47 39.25 -18.89
C HIS A 183 6.45 39.19 -17.75
N ARG A 184 5.20 38.83 -18.06
CA ARG A 184 4.15 38.66 -17.05
C ARG A 184 4.50 37.58 -16.03
N ARG A 185 5.02 36.43 -16.48
CA ARG A 185 5.54 35.39 -15.58
C ARG A 185 6.61 35.97 -14.66
N ASN A 186 7.66 36.56 -15.21
CA ASN A 186 8.80 37.05 -14.43
C ASN A 186 8.38 38.10 -13.38
N ASP A 187 7.46 38.99 -13.73
CA ASP A 187 6.87 39.96 -12.81
C ASP A 187 6.14 39.28 -11.63
N LEU A 188 5.24 38.34 -11.92
CA LEU A 188 4.54 37.55 -10.89
C LEU A 188 5.51 36.76 -10.00
N MET A 189 6.51 36.11 -10.61
CA MET A 189 7.51 35.32 -9.89
C MET A 189 8.39 36.19 -8.99
N SER A 190 8.73 37.42 -9.40
CA SER A 190 9.49 38.37 -8.58
C SER A 190 8.73 38.80 -7.31
N ASN A 191 7.40 38.76 -7.36
CA ASN A 191 6.50 39.02 -6.24
C ASN A 191 6.10 37.73 -5.48
N GLY A 192 6.60 36.55 -5.89
CA GLY A 192 6.30 35.26 -5.25
C GLY A 192 4.87 34.75 -5.44
N VAL A 193 4.13 35.31 -6.41
CA VAL A 193 2.72 34.99 -6.68
C VAL A 193 2.55 34.39 -8.08
N ILE A 194 1.38 33.83 -8.37
CA ILE A 194 1.02 33.29 -9.68
C ILE A 194 -0.48 33.43 -9.94
N THR A 195 -0.87 33.54 -11.21
CA THR A 195 -2.27 33.48 -11.65
C THR A 195 -2.61 32.09 -12.19
N HIS A 196 -3.89 31.70 -12.12
CA HIS A 196 -4.31 30.35 -12.49
C HIS A 196 -3.95 29.99 -13.94
N ASP A 197 -4.02 30.92 -14.89
CA ASP A 197 -3.70 30.70 -16.32
C ASP A 197 -2.22 30.38 -16.59
N LEU A 198 -1.31 30.77 -15.69
CA LEU A 198 0.14 30.60 -15.86
C LEU A 198 0.72 29.43 -15.05
N LEU A 199 -0.09 28.62 -14.38
CA LEU A 199 0.39 27.49 -13.56
C LEU A 199 1.31 26.55 -14.35
N TRP A 200 0.96 26.22 -15.60
CA TRP A 200 1.77 25.34 -16.45
C TRP A 200 3.21 25.81 -16.65
N MET A 201 3.53 27.09 -16.45
CA MET A 201 4.88 27.63 -16.62
C MET A 201 5.82 27.30 -15.45
N VAL A 202 5.28 27.04 -14.25
CA VAL A 202 6.10 26.77 -13.07
C VAL A 202 6.27 25.28 -12.78
N PHE A 203 5.47 24.42 -13.41
CA PHE A 203 5.54 22.96 -13.30
C PHE A 203 6.20 22.35 -14.55
N ALA A 204 7.53 22.46 -14.63
CA ALA A 204 8.30 21.83 -15.70
C ALA A 204 8.46 20.32 -15.45
N PRO A 205 8.41 19.46 -16.48
CA PRO A 205 8.74 18.05 -16.32
C PRO A 205 10.15 17.84 -15.77
N GLY A 206 10.28 16.94 -14.80
CA GLY A 206 11.53 16.66 -14.09
C GLY A 206 11.77 17.52 -12.84
N ASP A 207 11.05 18.64 -12.68
CA ASP A 207 11.15 19.47 -11.48
C ASP A 207 10.63 18.73 -10.24
N GLN A 208 11.21 19.03 -9.09
CA GLN A 208 10.72 18.58 -7.81
C GLN A 208 9.62 19.50 -7.29
N VAL A 209 8.51 18.91 -6.87
CA VAL A 209 7.39 19.60 -6.23
C VAL A 209 7.22 19.11 -4.81
N TYR A 210 6.77 20.01 -3.96
CA TYR A 210 6.48 19.77 -2.56
C TYR A 210 4.97 19.82 -2.32
N CYS A 211 4.50 18.94 -1.43
CA CYS A 211 3.17 19.04 -0.83
C CYS A 211 3.17 18.43 0.57
N ILE A 212 2.12 18.72 1.35
CA ILE A 212 1.84 18.01 2.59
C ILE A 212 0.77 16.97 2.27
N GLN A 213 1.07 15.69 2.49
CA GLN A 213 0.14 14.58 2.26
C GLN A 213 0.01 13.73 3.51
N ASN A 214 -1.21 13.68 4.06
CA ASN A 214 -1.52 13.02 5.35
C ASN A 214 -0.66 13.55 6.51
N ASP A 215 -0.45 14.87 6.60
CA ASP A 215 0.37 15.54 7.62
C ASP A 215 1.89 15.32 7.51
N TYR A 216 2.37 14.80 6.38
CA TYR A 216 3.79 14.59 6.13
C TYR A 216 4.30 15.36 4.91
N ASP A 217 5.49 15.94 5.05
CA ASP A 217 6.24 16.53 3.94
C ASP A 217 6.52 15.48 2.87
N ARG A 218 6.12 15.77 1.62
CA ARG A 218 6.36 14.93 0.46
C ARG A 218 7.05 15.72 -0.63
N VAL A 219 8.00 15.07 -1.29
CA VAL A 219 8.59 15.53 -2.53
C VAL A 219 8.23 14.54 -3.64
N HIS A 220 7.79 15.07 -4.77
CA HIS A 220 7.50 14.31 -5.98
C HIS A 220 8.25 14.90 -7.17
N GLN A 221 8.47 14.11 -8.20
CA GLN A 221 9.02 14.59 -9.46
C GLN A 221 7.91 14.76 -10.49
N VAL A 222 7.80 15.92 -11.11
CA VAL A 222 6.77 16.20 -12.12
C VAL A 222 7.01 15.35 -13.37
N GLU A 223 5.97 14.68 -13.84
CA GLU A 223 5.96 14.00 -15.14
C GLU A 223 5.40 14.94 -16.22
N PHE A 224 4.24 15.53 -15.95
CA PHE A 224 3.62 16.54 -16.80
C PHE A 224 2.56 17.32 -16.02
N ALA A 225 2.17 18.49 -16.54
CA ALA A 225 1.08 19.28 -15.99
C ALA A 225 0.21 19.88 -17.11
N ARG A 226 -1.11 19.93 -16.88
CA ARG A 226 -2.08 20.36 -17.89
C ARG A 226 -3.38 20.87 -17.26
N TYR A 227 -4.08 21.74 -17.98
CA TYR A 227 -5.49 22.04 -17.68
C TYR A 227 -6.36 20.90 -18.18
N MET A 228 -7.35 20.54 -17.37
CA MET A 228 -8.40 19.60 -17.74
C MET A 228 -9.46 20.36 -18.56
N PRO A 229 -9.73 19.95 -19.82
CA PRO A 229 -10.68 20.67 -20.68
C PRO A 229 -12.08 20.77 -20.07
N ASP A 230 -12.52 19.72 -19.37
CA ASP A 230 -13.90 19.60 -18.90
C ASP A 230 -14.18 20.41 -17.63
N THR A 231 -13.20 20.51 -16.72
CA THR A 231 -13.38 21.14 -15.40
C THR A 231 -12.69 22.50 -15.28
N GLY A 232 -11.76 22.82 -16.19
CA GLY A 232 -10.88 23.99 -16.05
C GLY A 232 -9.84 23.85 -14.94
N GLU A 233 -9.79 22.73 -14.22
CA GLU A 233 -8.83 22.49 -13.14
C GLU A 233 -7.43 22.21 -13.69
N PHE A 234 -6.42 22.56 -12.91
CA PHE A 234 -5.04 22.30 -13.28
C PHE A 234 -4.53 21.02 -12.60
N GLN A 235 -4.17 20.02 -13.42
CA GLN A 235 -3.66 18.74 -12.98
C GLN A 235 -2.13 18.70 -13.07
N VAL A 236 -1.49 18.36 -11.96
CA VAL A 236 -0.06 18.02 -11.91
C VAL A 236 0.06 16.50 -11.74
N SER A 237 0.58 15.83 -12.77
CA SER A 237 1.00 14.43 -12.69
C SER A 237 2.45 14.38 -12.25
N ALA A 238 2.70 13.71 -11.15
CA ALA A 238 4.03 13.55 -10.58
C ALA A 238 4.28 12.08 -10.24
N ARG A 239 5.51 11.74 -9.88
CA ARG A 239 5.88 10.39 -9.46
C ARG A 239 6.66 10.41 -8.15
N SER A 240 6.47 9.37 -7.36
CA SER A 240 7.23 9.07 -6.14
C SER A 240 7.83 7.67 -6.23
N ILE A 241 8.83 7.40 -5.40
CA ILE A 241 9.37 6.05 -5.23
C ILE A 241 8.52 5.30 -4.19
N ASP A 242 8.23 4.04 -4.50
CA ASP A 242 7.51 3.11 -3.64
C ASP A 242 8.19 1.72 -3.71
N TYR A 243 7.82 0.82 -2.80
CA TYR A 243 8.35 -0.54 -2.66
C TYR A 243 7.22 -1.57 -2.79
N ASP A 244 7.40 -2.57 -3.66
CA ASP A 244 6.39 -3.58 -3.95
C ASP A 244 6.59 -4.92 -3.23
N GLY A 245 7.47 -4.97 -2.22
CA GLY A 245 7.85 -6.22 -1.55
C GLY A 245 9.05 -6.93 -2.19
N HIS A 246 9.48 -6.53 -3.39
CA HIS A 246 10.62 -7.14 -4.08
C HIS A 246 11.65 -6.12 -4.58
N GLY A 247 11.23 -4.89 -4.89
CA GLY A 247 12.13 -3.82 -5.29
C GLY A 247 11.45 -2.46 -5.27
N PHE A 248 12.21 -1.45 -5.65
CA PHE A 248 11.77 -0.06 -5.68
C PHE A 248 11.41 0.37 -7.09
N GLY A 249 10.51 1.34 -7.22
CA GLY A 249 10.19 1.92 -8.52
C GLY A 249 9.21 3.06 -8.40
N TYR A 250 8.90 3.68 -9.54
CA TYR A 250 8.03 4.84 -9.56
C TYR A 250 6.55 4.45 -9.49
N ARG A 251 5.80 5.28 -8.76
CA ARG A 251 4.35 5.27 -8.67
C ARG A 251 3.82 6.66 -9.00
N ALA A 252 2.84 6.73 -9.89
CA ALA A 252 2.21 7.98 -10.29
C ALA A 252 1.38 8.57 -9.14
N GLN A 253 1.41 9.88 -9.03
CA GLN A 253 0.70 10.72 -8.09
C GLN A 253 -0.03 11.81 -8.86
N ARG A 254 -1.28 12.06 -8.49
CA ARG A 254 -2.11 13.06 -9.13
C ARG A 254 -2.46 14.14 -8.12
N HIS A 255 -2.06 15.36 -8.42
CA HIS A 255 -2.46 16.54 -7.66
C HIS A 255 -3.34 17.42 -8.54
N VAL A 256 -4.40 17.96 -7.93
CA VAL A 256 -5.33 18.87 -8.58
C VAL A 256 -5.26 20.21 -7.85
N ILE A 257 -5.06 21.27 -8.64
CA ILE A 257 -5.16 22.66 -8.21
C ILE A 257 -6.47 23.17 -8.79
N HIS A 258 -7.41 23.50 -7.91
CA HIS A 258 -8.68 24.07 -8.31
C HIS A 258 -8.49 25.50 -8.82
N TYR A 259 -9.44 25.95 -9.62
CA TYR A 259 -9.48 27.32 -10.09
C TYR A 259 -9.46 28.30 -8.91
N PHE A 260 -8.65 29.35 -9.06
CA PHE A 260 -8.64 30.50 -8.16
C PHE A 260 -8.65 31.78 -8.99
N ALA A 261 -9.35 32.80 -8.49
CA ALA A 261 -9.33 34.13 -9.08
C ALA A 261 -8.05 34.88 -8.69
N ASP A 262 -7.65 35.84 -9.53
CA ASP A 262 -6.52 36.74 -9.27
C ASP A 262 -5.18 36.03 -9.06
N THR A 263 -4.35 36.59 -8.17
CA THR A 263 -3.01 36.11 -7.84
C THR A 263 -3.01 35.35 -6.51
N LEU A 264 -2.29 34.24 -6.44
CA LEU A 264 -2.07 33.47 -5.22
C LEU A 264 -0.55 33.31 -4.96
N PRO A 265 -0.08 33.38 -3.70
CA PRO A 265 1.29 32.98 -3.38
C PRO A 265 1.56 31.54 -3.82
N VAL A 266 2.70 31.30 -4.47
CA VAL A 266 3.02 29.98 -5.04
C VAL A 266 3.08 28.90 -3.96
N ASN A 267 3.57 29.24 -2.76
CA ASN A 267 3.67 28.35 -1.61
C ASN A 267 2.32 28.08 -0.89
N CYS A 268 1.23 28.75 -1.29
CA CYS A 268 -0.12 28.47 -0.80
C CYS A 268 -0.88 27.48 -1.69
N LEU A 269 -0.31 27.07 -2.83
CA LEU A 269 -0.89 26.01 -3.66
C LEU A 269 -0.82 24.67 -2.92
N LYS A 270 -1.79 23.78 -3.19
CA LYS A 270 -1.82 22.41 -2.64
C LYS A 270 -0.56 21.60 -2.97
N VAL A 271 0.02 21.86 -4.13
CA VAL A 271 1.32 21.35 -4.57
C VAL A 271 2.04 22.49 -5.27
N PHE A 272 3.33 22.65 -5.05
CA PHE A 272 4.12 23.71 -5.67
C PHE A 272 5.59 23.30 -5.85
N PRO A 273 6.34 23.94 -6.77
CA PRO A 273 7.75 23.61 -6.97
C PRO A 273 8.57 23.81 -5.68
N LEU A 274 9.40 22.83 -5.32
CA LEU A 274 10.15 22.78 -4.05
C LEU A 274 10.97 24.06 -3.81
N ARG A 275 11.47 24.71 -4.87
CA ARG A 275 12.22 25.97 -4.81
C ARG A 275 11.46 27.15 -4.17
N PHE A 276 10.14 27.08 -4.00
CA PHE A 276 9.34 28.14 -3.36
C PHE A 276 9.10 27.93 -1.86
N ILE A 277 9.59 26.83 -1.27
CA ILE A 277 9.50 26.63 0.17
C ILE A 277 10.61 27.39 0.90
N ARG A 278 10.27 28.00 2.03
CA ARG A 278 11.29 28.56 2.93
C ARG A 278 12.01 27.39 3.61
N GLY A 279 13.35 27.38 3.56
CA GLY A 279 14.15 26.29 4.13
C GLY A 279 14.14 25.02 3.28
N ALA A 280 14.16 25.16 1.94
CA ALA A 280 14.17 24.03 0.99
C ALA A 280 15.24 22.98 1.30
N ASP A 281 16.43 23.40 1.72
CA ASP A 281 17.52 22.50 2.08
C ASP A 281 17.21 21.64 3.31
N THR A 282 16.60 22.23 4.34
CA THR A 282 16.16 21.51 5.55
C THR A 282 15.08 20.48 5.20
N VAL A 283 14.11 20.86 4.38
CA VAL A 283 13.06 19.92 3.91
C VAL A 283 13.69 18.80 3.10
N ARG A 284 14.62 19.10 2.18
CA ARG A 284 15.35 18.10 1.40
C ARG A 284 16.10 17.11 2.30
N GLN A 285 16.80 17.61 3.32
CA GLN A 285 17.53 16.78 4.29
C GLN A 285 16.59 15.88 5.10
N ASN A 286 15.48 16.40 5.59
CA ASN A 286 14.49 15.63 6.36
C ASN A 286 13.86 14.52 5.53
N VAL A 287 13.46 14.82 4.29
CA VAL A 287 12.86 13.83 3.39
C VAL A 287 13.89 12.79 2.95
N LEU A 288 15.14 13.17 2.73
CA LEU A 288 16.25 12.24 2.45
C LEU A 288 16.51 11.29 3.62
N ALA A 289 16.63 11.81 4.86
CA ALA A 289 16.86 11.00 6.05
C ALA A 289 15.73 9.98 6.26
N ARG A 290 14.49 10.43 6.04
CA ARG A 290 13.32 9.57 6.10
C ARG A 290 13.26 8.54 4.98
N GLY A 291 13.68 8.90 3.77
CA GLY A 291 13.81 7.97 2.65
C GLY A 291 14.84 6.86 2.93
N LYS A 292 15.97 7.20 3.55
CA LYS A 292 16.98 6.23 4.03
C LYS A 292 16.42 5.31 5.11
N LEU A 293 15.67 5.86 6.07
CA LEU A 293 15.01 5.08 7.10
C LEU A 293 13.96 4.13 6.51
N TRP A 294 13.15 4.62 5.57
CA TRP A 294 12.14 3.81 4.88
C TRP A 294 12.76 2.66 4.07
N GLU A 295 13.87 2.92 3.38
CA GLU A 295 14.62 1.88 2.64
C GLU A 295 15.15 0.77 3.58
N ALA A 296 15.55 1.12 4.80
CA ALA A 296 16.02 0.16 5.80
C ALA A 296 14.92 -0.85 6.24
N TYR A 297 13.64 -0.49 6.07
CA TYR A 297 12.49 -1.36 6.37
C TYR A 297 12.03 -2.20 5.18
N THR A 298 12.88 -2.42 4.18
CA THR A 298 12.60 -3.39 3.12
C THR A 298 12.65 -4.83 3.61
N GLY A 299 11.82 -5.69 3.02
CA GLY A 299 11.68 -7.07 3.46
C GLY A 299 10.79 -7.22 4.69
N TYR A 300 11.15 -8.15 5.57
CA TYR A 300 10.39 -8.52 6.76
C TYR A 300 11.00 -7.85 8.01
N HIS A 301 10.17 -7.13 8.78
CA HIS A 301 10.57 -6.55 10.06
C HIS A 301 9.50 -6.76 11.12
N PHE A 302 9.89 -7.25 12.30
CA PHE A 302 9.03 -7.28 13.48
C PHE A 302 9.43 -6.13 14.41
N THR A 303 8.51 -5.18 14.61
CA THR A 303 8.82 -3.92 15.28
C THR A 303 7.67 -3.44 16.18
N GLU A 304 7.88 -2.35 16.92
CA GLU A 304 6.84 -1.65 17.66
C GLU A 304 6.42 -0.39 16.91
N TYR A 305 5.16 -0.01 17.06
CA TYR A 305 4.60 1.15 16.40
C TYR A 305 3.71 1.94 17.33
N GLU A 306 3.80 3.26 17.23
CA GLU A 306 2.89 4.19 17.88
C GLU A 306 2.52 5.30 16.90
N GLY A 307 1.26 5.32 16.50
CA GLY A 307 0.76 6.31 15.55
C GLY A 307 -0.54 5.87 14.89
N VAL A 308 -0.89 6.55 13.79
CA VAL A 308 -2.08 6.20 13.01
C VAL A 308 -1.70 5.20 11.93
N GLY A 309 -2.41 4.07 11.87
CA GLY A 309 -2.40 3.14 10.74
C GLY A 309 -3.66 3.32 9.88
N VAL A 310 -3.57 3.11 8.57
CA VAL A 310 -4.71 3.30 7.66
C VAL A 310 -4.92 2.05 6.79
N ALA A 311 -6.13 1.49 6.82
CA ALA A 311 -6.51 0.36 5.98
C ALA A 311 -7.02 0.83 4.61
N ARG A 312 -6.12 1.32 3.75
CA ARG A 312 -6.53 1.87 2.44
C ARG A 312 -7.12 0.84 1.47
N HIS A 313 -6.87 -0.44 1.70
CA HIS A 313 -7.44 -1.53 0.91
C HIS A 313 -8.94 -1.73 1.19
N LEU A 314 -9.48 -1.13 2.26
CA LEU A 314 -10.87 -1.24 2.67
C LEU A 314 -11.69 0.00 2.29
N PRO A 315 -13.01 -0.16 2.03
CA PRO A 315 -13.90 0.97 1.78
C PRO A 315 -13.89 1.98 2.93
N GLY A 316 -13.80 3.27 2.60
CA GLY A 316 -13.80 4.37 3.58
C GLY A 316 -12.44 4.61 4.26
N GLU A 317 -11.39 3.85 3.90
CA GLU A 317 -10.02 4.00 4.41
C GLU A 317 -9.96 4.16 5.95
N PRO A 318 -10.47 3.19 6.74
CA PRO A 318 -10.57 3.34 8.18
C PRO A 318 -9.19 3.54 8.82
N ARG A 319 -9.17 4.41 9.84
CA ARG A 319 -7.96 4.82 10.58
C ARG A 319 -7.95 4.16 11.95
N PHE A 320 -6.79 3.65 12.34
CA PHE A 320 -6.55 2.93 13.59
C PHE A 320 -5.50 3.67 14.40
N ASN A 321 -5.77 3.92 15.68
CA ASN A 321 -4.75 4.41 16.62
C ASN A 321 -3.96 3.21 17.12
N VAL A 322 -2.88 2.89 16.42
CA VAL A 322 -2.10 1.69 16.67
C VAL A 322 -1.03 1.99 17.71
N ARG A 323 -1.05 1.22 18.80
CA ARG A 323 0.00 1.21 19.82
C ARG A 323 0.35 -0.23 20.16
N GLY A 324 1.46 -0.72 19.63
CA GLY A 324 1.93 -2.06 19.93
C GLY A 324 2.75 -2.67 18.80
N ARG A 325 2.78 -4.00 18.78
CA ARG A 325 3.62 -4.80 17.89
C ARG A 325 3.02 -4.89 16.48
N ILE A 326 3.83 -4.60 15.46
CA ILE A 326 3.45 -4.70 14.05
C ILE A 326 4.48 -5.54 13.28
N VAL A 327 4.05 -6.11 12.17
CA VAL A 327 4.94 -6.79 11.21
C VAL A 327 4.93 -6.00 9.90
N ILE A 328 6.07 -5.45 9.50
CA ILE A 328 6.24 -4.82 8.18
C ILE A 328 6.64 -5.92 7.21
N ASP A 329 5.84 -6.13 6.17
CA ASP A 329 6.09 -7.13 5.12
C ASP A 329 5.29 -6.72 3.87
N GLY A 330 5.95 -5.98 2.96
CA GLY A 330 5.31 -5.47 1.74
C GLY A 330 4.91 -6.57 0.76
N ASP A 331 5.65 -7.69 0.71
CA ASP A 331 5.33 -8.84 -0.14
C ASP A 331 4.07 -9.55 0.38
N ALA A 332 4.01 -9.83 1.68
CA ALA A 332 2.82 -10.41 2.28
C ALA A 332 1.60 -9.48 2.16
N PHE A 333 1.78 -8.17 2.36
CA PHE A 333 0.70 -7.20 2.16
C PHE A 333 0.08 -7.34 0.76
N ASN A 334 0.91 -7.41 -0.29
CA ASN A 334 0.45 -7.58 -1.67
C ASN A 334 -0.19 -8.96 -1.91
N MET A 335 0.35 -10.02 -1.32
CA MET A 335 -0.17 -11.39 -1.44
C MET A 335 -1.57 -11.52 -0.82
N PHE A 336 -1.81 -10.90 0.32
CA PHE A 336 -3.11 -10.96 1.02
C PHE A 336 -4.08 -9.85 0.57
N ASN A 337 -3.61 -8.83 -0.14
CA ASN A 337 -4.42 -7.75 -0.71
C ASN A 337 -4.21 -7.58 -2.22
N PRO A 338 -4.44 -8.62 -3.05
CA PRO A 338 -4.04 -8.62 -4.45
C PRO A 338 -4.69 -7.52 -5.30
N ASN A 339 -5.92 -7.12 -4.96
CA ASN A 339 -6.64 -6.03 -5.66
C ASN A 339 -6.03 -4.64 -5.39
N ASN A 340 -5.28 -4.50 -4.30
CA ASN A 340 -4.61 -3.27 -3.88
C ASN A 340 -3.09 -3.41 -3.93
N ALA A 341 -2.58 -4.45 -4.62
CA ALA A 341 -1.16 -4.73 -4.69
C ALA A 341 -0.42 -3.57 -5.37
N ILE A 342 0.72 -3.21 -4.80
CA ILE A 342 1.52 -2.08 -5.26
C ILE A 342 2.13 -2.38 -6.63
N GLN A 343 1.87 -1.48 -7.58
CA GLN A 343 2.40 -1.56 -8.94
C GLN A 343 3.43 -0.46 -9.15
N ILE A 344 4.68 -0.85 -9.41
CA ILE A 344 5.81 0.07 -9.65
C ILE A 344 6.49 -0.25 -10.98
N ARG A 345 7.02 0.77 -11.66
CA ARG A 345 7.84 0.61 -12.87
C ARG A 345 8.85 1.75 -13.07
N PRO A 346 10.04 1.49 -13.65
CA PRO A 346 10.74 0.20 -13.68
C PRO A 346 11.21 -0.22 -12.27
N ARG A 347 11.46 -1.52 -12.07
CA ARG A 347 11.93 -2.06 -10.77
C ARG A 347 13.45 -1.95 -10.67
N THR A 348 13.94 -1.44 -9.54
CA THR A 348 15.36 -1.38 -9.15
C THR A 348 15.54 -2.02 -7.77
N LYS A 349 16.75 -2.50 -7.47
CA LYS A 349 17.08 -3.06 -6.14
C LYS A 349 17.64 -2.03 -5.16
N THR A 350 18.23 -0.96 -5.67
CA THR A 350 18.88 0.08 -4.85
C THR A 350 18.37 1.46 -5.22
N LEU A 351 18.47 2.38 -4.28
CA LEU A 351 18.13 3.79 -4.45
C LEU A 351 19.38 4.66 -4.25
N ASP A 352 19.49 5.71 -5.06
CA ASP A 352 20.41 6.81 -4.84
C ASP A 352 19.72 7.92 -4.01
N ASP A 353 20.51 8.88 -3.51
CA ASP A 353 19.99 9.98 -2.68
C ASP A 353 18.89 10.79 -3.40
N GLU A 354 18.98 10.96 -4.73
CA GLU A 354 17.94 11.65 -5.52
C GLU A 354 16.61 10.91 -5.51
N ARG A 355 16.62 9.57 -5.59
CA ARG A 355 15.40 8.75 -5.50
C ARG A 355 14.92 8.57 -4.07
N GLN A 356 15.81 8.55 -3.08
CA GLN A 356 15.43 8.51 -1.66
C GLN A 356 14.63 9.74 -1.26
N ILE A 357 14.94 10.92 -1.80
CA ILE A 357 14.13 12.14 -1.58
C ILE A 357 12.69 11.96 -2.11
N LEU A 358 12.49 11.13 -3.14
CA LEU A 358 11.18 10.87 -3.73
C LEU A 358 10.44 9.71 -3.04
N ALA A 359 11.05 9.06 -2.06
CA ALA A 359 10.49 7.90 -1.38
C ALA A 359 9.20 8.24 -0.62
N THR A 360 8.31 7.26 -0.53
CA THR A 360 7.13 7.35 0.33
C THR A 360 7.52 7.17 1.79
N PRO A 361 6.87 7.86 2.76
CA PRO A 361 7.06 7.59 4.17
C PRO A 361 6.24 6.38 4.63
N VAL A 362 5.54 5.71 3.72
CA VAL A 362 4.54 4.69 4.03
C VAL A 362 5.18 3.30 4.02
N LEU A 363 5.04 2.60 5.14
CA LEU A 363 5.35 1.18 5.31
C LEU A 363 4.05 0.37 5.27
N ARG A 364 4.11 -0.84 4.73
CA ARG A 364 2.95 -1.74 4.62
C ARG A 364 3.18 -2.96 5.48
N GLY A 365 2.22 -3.25 6.35
CA GLY A 365 2.37 -4.31 7.31
C GLY A 365 1.07 -4.68 7.98
N TYR A 366 1.16 -5.48 9.04
CA TYR A 366 0.04 -6.00 9.79
C TYR A 366 0.11 -5.55 11.24
N SER A 367 -0.99 -5.00 11.76
CA SER A 367 -1.14 -4.76 13.20
C SER A 367 -1.60 -6.04 13.88
N LEU A 368 -0.79 -6.57 14.82
CA LEU A 368 -1.13 -7.81 15.53
C LEU A 368 -2.27 -7.61 16.54
N ALA A 369 -2.38 -6.41 17.10
CA ALA A 369 -3.43 -6.06 18.05
C ALA A 369 -4.78 -5.86 17.34
N ASP A 370 -4.78 -5.08 16.25
CA ASP A 370 -6.00 -4.78 15.48
C ASP A 370 -6.38 -5.91 14.51
N LYS A 371 -5.44 -6.82 14.22
CA LYS A 371 -5.59 -7.97 13.31
C LYS A 371 -5.99 -7.55 11.90
N GLU A 372 -5.33 -6.50 11.41
CA GLU A 372 -5.61 -5.87 10.12
C GLU A 372 -4.32 -5.45 9.39
N TRP A 373 -4.36 -5.51 8.06
CA TRP A 373 -3.31 -4.96 7.20
C TRP A 373 -3.43 -3.44 7.15
N LEU A 374 -2.35 -2.71 7.41
CA LEU A 374 -2.36 -1.25 7.48
C LEU A 374 -1.17 -0.65 6.74
N GLU A 375 -1.38 0.58 6.27
CA GLU A 375 -0.31 1.51 5.92
C GLU A 375 0.10 2.31 7.16
N PHE A 376 1.38 2.23 7.52
CA PHE A 376 2.00 2.90 8.67
C PHE A 376 2.93 4.00 8.19
N ASN A 377 3.16 5.03 9.00
CA ASN A 377 4.22 5.98 8.73
C ASN A 377 5.55 5.50 9.31
N VAL A 378 6.64 5.58 8.57
CA VAL A 378 7.99 5.23 9.05
C VAL A 378 8.39 5.96 10.34
N ASP A 379 7.94 7.20 10.53
CA ASP A 379 8.24 8.04 11.70
C ASP A 379 7.64 7.48 13.01
N GLY A 380 6.62 6.62 12.92
CA GLY A 380 5.97 5.99 14.08
C GLY A 380 6.59 4.67 14.53
N VAL A 381 7.61 4.17 13.80
CA VAL A 381 8.26 2.89 14.10
C VAL A 381 9.26 3.04 15.24
N LYS A 382 9.31 2.05 16.13
CA LYS A 382 10.15 2.02 17.33
C LYS A 382 10.76 0.63 17.52
N ASP A 383 11.97 0.60 18.07
CA ASP A 383 12.60 -0.66 18.42
C ASP A 383 11.85 -1.40 19.53
N ILE A 384 11.81 -2.72 19.40
CA ILE A 384 11.22 -3.58 20.41
C ILE A 384 12.16 -3.67 21.62
N VAL A 385 11.64 -3.32 22.79
CA VAL A 385 12.25 -3.72 24.06
C VAL A 385 11.88 -5.17 24.37
N TRP A 386 12.87 -6.05 24.26
CA TRP A 386 12.74 -7.49 24.54
C TRP A 386 13.09 -7.81 26.00
N ASP A 387 12.34 -8.70 26.63
CA ASP A 387 12.70 -9.27 27.93
C ASP A 387 13.31 -10.67 27.76
N PRO A 388 14.65 -10.82 27.80
CA PRO A 388 15.29 -12.13 27.66
C PRO A 388 15.02 -13.06 28.86
N GLN A 389 14.59 -12.51 30.00
CA GLN A 389 14.29 -13.27 31.21
C GLN A 389 12.81 -13.68 31.29
N ALA A 390 11.96 -13.31 30.33
CA ALA A 390 10.55 -13.64 30.35
C ALA A 390 10.32 -15.17 30.48
N PHE A 391 11.07 -15.97 29.72
CA PHE A 391 10.91 -17.43 29.74
C PHE A 391 11.58 -18.12 30.93
N THR A 392 12.74 -17.62 31.38
CA THR A 392 13.45 -18.16 32.55
C THR A 392 12.67 -17.86 33.84
N SER A 393 12.09 -16.67 33.95
CA SER A 393 11.27 -16.23 35.09
C SER A 393 9.91 -16.92 35.16
N LEU A 394 9.41 -17.51 34.07
CA LEU A 394 8.16 -18.26 34.10
C LEU A 394 8.18 -19.37 35.17
N VAL A 395 7.31 -19.24 36.18
CA VAL A 395 7.16 -20.24 37.24
C VAL A 395 6.31 -21.40 36.68
N LEU A 396 6.95 -22.56 36.50
CA LEU A 396 6.28 -23.79 36.10
C LEU A 396 6.34 -24.82 37.24
N PRO A 397 5.31 -25.67 37.39
CA PRO A 397 5.34 -26.80 38.30
C PRO A 397 6.59 -27.67 38.10
N PRO A 398 7.11 -28.32 39.16
CA PRO A 398 8.30 -29.18 39.07
C PRO A 398 8.22 -30.24 37.96
N GLU A 399 7.02 -30.80 37.73
CA GLU A 399 6.76 -31.83 36.72
C GLU A 399 6.89 -31.31 35.29
N LEU A 400 6.77 -29.98 35.09
CA LEU A 400 6.83 -29.31 33.80
C LEU A 400 8.18 -28.62 33.54
N GLN A 401 9.19 -28.84 34.39
CA GLN A 401 10.51 -28.23 34.17
C GLN A 401 11.20 -28.78 32.91
N SER A 402 11.06 -30.07 32.62
CA SER A 402 11.59 -30.70 31.39
C SER A 402 10.98 -30.12 30.11
N PHE A 403 9.76 -29.56 30.19
CA PHE A 403 9.14 -28.87 29.07
C PHE A 403 9.92 -27.62 28.66
N LYS A 404 10.54 -26.90 29.61
CA LYS A 404 11.41 -25.76 29.27
C LYS A 404 12.55 -26.22 28.36
N THR A 405 13.23 -27.30 28.70
CA THR A 405 14.33 -27.83 27.89
C THR A 405 13.86 -28.26 26.50
N LEU A 406 12.71 -28.94 26.42
CA LEU A 406 12.13 -29.38 25.14
C LEU A 406 11.80 -28.20 24.23
N ILE A 407 11.06 -27.20 24.74
CA ILE A 407 10.62 -26.07 23.92
C ILE A 407 11.78 -25.17 23.53
N LEU A 408 12.80 -25.05 24.38
CA LEU A 408 14.07 -24.38 24.05
C LEU A 408 14.80 -25.09 22.91
N GLY A 409 14.84 -26.43 22.92
CA GLY A 409 15.43 -27.21 21.83
C GLY A 409 14.69 -27.03 20.51
N ILE A 410 13.35 -26.97 20.54
CA ILE A 410 12.51 -26.73 19.36
C ILE A 410 12.71 -25.29 18.84
N ALA A 411 12.72 -24.31 19.74
CA ALA A 411 12.98 -22.92 19.41
C ALA A 411 14.35 -22.74 18.75
N ASP A 412 15.41 -23.35 19.30
CA ASP A 412 16.76 -23.30 18.72
C ASP A 412 16.82 -23.97 17.34
N ALA A 413 16.18 -25.14 17.18
CA ALA A 413 16.10 -25.83 15.89
C ALA A 413 15.42 -24.97 14.82
N GLN A 414 14.34 -24.27 15.17
CA GLN A 414 13.64 -23.38 14.23
C GLN A 414 14.45 -22.10 13.92
N LEU A 415 15.13 -21.52 14.90
CA LEU A 415 15.98 -20.35 14.69
C LEU A 415 17.15 -20.66 13.74
N ARG A 416 17.76 -21.85 13.85
CA ARG A 416 18.83 -22.29 12.94
C ARG A 416 18.33 -22.49 11.51
N GLN A 417 17.17 -23.12 11.33
CA GLN A 417 16.55 -23.28 10.03
C GLN A 417 16.22 -21.93 9.36
N ARG A 418 16.01 -20.86 10.12
CA ARG A 418 15.76 -19.51 9.57
C ARG A 418 17.04 -18.85 9.05
N LYS A 419 18.19 -19.07 9.70
CA LYS A 419 19.48 -18.48 9.29
C LYS A 419 20.04 -19.09 8.00
N ASP A 420 19.75 -20.37 7.73
CA ASP A 420 20.19 -21.05 6.50
C ASP A 420 19.28 -20.75 5.28
N VAL A 421 18.15 -20.06 5.47
CA VAL A 421 17.10 -19.84 4.45
C VAL A 421 16.94 -18.33 4.15
N ASP A 422 18.04 -17.57 4.20
CA ASP A 422 18.05 -16.17 3.73
C ASP A 422 18.00 -16.08 2.18
N ASP A 423 18.10 -17.22 1.49
CA ASP A 423 17.84 -17.36 0.07
C ASP A 423 16.73 -18.41 -0.16
N SER A 424 15.59 -17.96 -0.66
CA SER A 424 14.43 -18.73 -1.13
C SER A 424 13.43 -19.26 -0.09
N VAL A 425 12.19 -18.77 -0.24
CA VAL A 425 10.97 -19.15 0.48
C VAL A 425 10.71 -20.66 0.38
N GLN A 426 11.08 -21.43 1.41
CA GLN A 426 10.42 -22.68 1.86
C GLN A 426 11.22 -23.37 2.99
N ALA A 427 11.06 -22.90 4.24
CA ALA A 427 11.51 -23.66 5.40
C ALA A 427 10.54 -24.83 5.67
N LYS A 428 10.95 -26.06 5.32
CA LYS A 428 10.23 -27.31 5.61
C LYS A 428 10.43 -27.73 7.08
N GLY A 429 9.77 -27.05 8.01
CA GLY A 429 9.61 -27.52 9.40
C GLY A 429 8.35 -28.39 9.56
N ARG A 430 8.39 -29.45 10.37
CA ARG A 430 7.14 -30.09 10.85
C ARG A 430 6.47 -29.13 11.84
N GLY A 431 5.15 -28.96 11.75
CA GLY A 431 4.41 -28.15 12.73
C GLY A 431 4.57 -28.72 14.14
N PHE A 432 4.56 -27.87 15.16
CA PHE A 432 4.64 -28.28 16.56
C PHE A 432 3.47 -27.66 17.32
N ILE A 433 2.51 -28.50 17.69
CA ILE A 433 1.26 -28.10 18.33
C ILE A 433 1.29 -28.53 19.79
N VAL A 434 1.16 -27.57 20.70
CA VAL A 434 1.14 -27.77 22.15
C VAL A 434 -0.22 -27.40 22.71
N GLN A 435 -0.86 -28.33 23.41
CA GLN A 435 -2.05 -28.06 24.20
C GLN A 435 -1.68 -27.71 25.65
N LEU A 436 -2.23 -26.61 26.15
CA LEU A 436 -2.12 -26.15 27.53
C LEU A 436 -3.51 -26.22 28.18
N SER A 437 -3.66 -27.11 29.16
CA SER A 437 -4.93 -27.34 29.86
C SER A 437 -4.81 -27.01 31.34
N GLY A 438 -5.86 -26.48 31.97
CA GLY A 438 -5.89 -26.24 33.42
C GLY A 438 -6.76 -25.05 33.84
N PRO A 439 -6.84 -24.73 35.14
CA PRO A 439 -7.66 -23.64 35.67
C PRO A 439 -7.29 -22.25 35.10
N PRO A 440 -8.17 -21.24 35.16
CA PRO A 440 -7.85 -19.89 34.73
C PRO A 440 -6.79 -19.25 35.64
N GLY A 441 -5.90 -18.45 35.05
CA GLY A 441 -4.91 -17.65 35.81
C GLY A 441 -3.64 -18.39 36.27
N VAL A 442 -3.38 -19.61 35.77
CA VAL A 442 -2.19 -20.42 36.11
C VAL A 442 -0.99 -20.25 35.16
N GLY A 443 -1.05 -19.29 34.22
CA GLY A 443 0.09 -18.96 33.35
C GLY A 443 0.09 -19.59 31.95
N LYS A 444 -1.01 -20.22 31.50
CA LYS A 444 -1.10 -20.85 30.16
C LYS A 444 -0.74 -19.90 29.00
N THR A 445 -1.41 -18.75 28.90
CA THR A 445 -1.11 -17.72 27.88
C THR A 445 0.30 -17.16 28.05
N LEU A 446 0.72 -16.92 29.30
CA LEU A 446 2.04 -16.39 29.63
C LEU A 446 3.17 -17.30 29.13
N THR A 447 2.97 -18.62 29.10
CA THR A 447 3.94 -19.58 28.54
C THR A 447 4.21 -19.31 27.06
N ALA A 448 3.17 -19.10 26.25
CA ALA A 448 3.32 -18.82 24.82
C ALA A 448 3.92 -17.43 24.58
N GLU A 449 3.49 -16.43 25.34
CA GLU A 449 4.06 -15.07 25.31
C GLU A 449 5.54 -15.06 25.63
N SER A 450 5.95 -15.75 26.70
CA SER A 450 7.34 -15.82 27.14
C SER A 450 8.22 -16.52 26.11
N LEU A 451 7.70 -17.54 25.41
CA LEU A 451 8.42 -18.21 24.33
C LEU A 451 8.62 -17.27 23.13
N ALA A 452 7.58 -16.55 22.71
CA ALA A 452 7.67 -15.60 21.60
C ALA A 452 8.68 -14.47 21.91
N GLN A 453 8.71 -13.99 23.16
CA GLN A 453 9.71 -13.03 23.67
C GLN A 453 11.14 -13.58 23.57
N LEU A 454 11.34 -14.83 23.99
CA LEU A 454 12.65 -15.48 23.92
C LEU A 454 13.11 -15.67 22.47
N MET A 455 12.22 -16.12 21.59
CA MET A 455 12.50 -16.36 20.17
C MET A 455 12.63 -15.07 19.36
N ARG A 456 12.21 -13.93 19.92
CA ARG A 456 12.12 -12.64 19.25
C ARG A 456 11.25 -12.65 18.00
N VAL A 457 10.11 -13.32 18.06
CA VAL A 457 9.16 -13.46 16.95
C VAL A 457 7.78 -12.91 17.34
N PRO A 458 6.91 -12.62 16.35
CA PRO A 458 5.53 -12.22 16.63
C PRO A 458 4.77 -13.29 17.40
N LEU A 459 3.92 -12.87 18.34
CA LEU A 459 2.86 -13.70 18.90
C LEU A 459 1.54 -13.30 18.24
N PHE A 460 0.93 -14.23 17.52
CA PHE A 460 -0.39 -14.06 16.94
C PHE A 460 -1.42 -14.71 17.85
N ILE A 461 -2.24 -13.90 18.52
CA ILE A 461 -3.30 -14.40 19.42
C ILE A 461 -4.61 -14.48 18.64
N LEU A 462 -5.28 -15.62 18.67
CA LEU A 462 -6.60 -15.82 18.10
C LEU A 462 -7.54 -16.31 19.22
N SER A 463 -8.61 -15.58 19.51
CA SER A 463 -9.59 -16.00 20.52
C SER A 463 -10.78 -16.68 19.88
N ALA A 464 -11.30 -17.74 20.50
CA ALA A 464 -12.49 -18.44 20.03
C ALA A 464 -13.73 -17.55 19.86
N SER A 465 -13.86 -16.48 20.67
CA SER A 465 -14.97 -15.52 20.57
C SER A 465 -14.92 -14.64 19.33
N GLU A 466 -13.74 -14.43 18.75
CA GLU A 466 -13.56 -13.64 17.52
C GLU A 466 -14.01 -14.40 16.27
N LEU A 467 -14.35 -15.68 16.45
CA LEU A 467 -14.66 -16.62 15.38
C LEU A 467 -16.18 -16.79 15.18
N LEU A 468 -16.99 -15.89 15.77
CA LEU A 468 -18.46 -15.81 15.62
C LEU A 468 -18.94 -15.30 14.24
N MET A 469 -18.14 -15.49 13.19
CA MET A 469 -18.42 -15.01 11.83
C MET A 469 -19.19 -16.06 11.02
N SER A 470 -19.65 -15.67 9.82
CA SER A 470 -20.20 -16.65 8.86
C SER A 470 -19.14 -17.68 8.46
N HIS A 471 -19.54 -18.92 8.17
CA HIS A 471 -18.63 -20.03 7.81
C HIS A 471 -17.61 -19.66 6.74
N LYS A 472 -18.03 -18.98 5.67
CA LYS A 472 -17.15 -18.58 4.55
C LYS A 472 -16.09 -17.57 4.97
N GLN A 473 -16.47 -16.57 5.78
CA GLN A 473 -15.54 -15.56 6.27
C GLN A 473 -14.55 -16.16 7.26
N PHE A 474 -15.02 -17.06 8.12
CA PHE A 474 -14.16 -17.81 9.04
C PHE A 474 -13.13 -18.65 8.29
N GLU A 475 -13.56 -19.43 7.30
CA GLU A 475 -12.67 -20.28 6.49
C GLU A 475 -11.57 -19.45 5.81
N ALA A 476 -11.96 -18.37 5.12
CA ALA A 476 -11.01 -17.50 4.44
C ALA A 476 -10.00 -16.89 5.43
N ARG A 477 -10.49 -16.35 6.55
CA ARG A 477 -9.64 -15.72 7.57
C ARG A 477 -8.71 -16.73 8.24
N LEU A 478 -9.19 -17.92 8.57
CA LEU A 478 -8.38 -18.96 9.19
C LEU A 478 -7.26 -19.42 8.24
N LYS A 479 -7.60 -19.64 6.96
CA LYS A 479 -6.66 -20.01 5.92
C LYS A 479 -5.58 -18.94 5.72
N ASP A 480 -5.95 -17.67 5.77
CA ASP A 480 -4.99 -16.57 5.69
C ASP A 480 -4.06 -16.54 6.91
N ILE A 481 -4.59 -16.67 8.13
CA ILE A 481 -3.78 -16.73 9.36
C ILE A 481 -2.79 -17.91 9.31
N PHE A 482 -3.25 -19.09 8.90
CA PHE A 482 -2.42 -20.30 8.83
C PHE A 482 -1.36 -20.23 7.73
N ARG A 483 -1.51 -19.36 6.73
CA ARG A 483 -0.46 -19.06 5.74
C ARG A 483 0.48 -17.95 6.20
N MET A 484 -0.06 -16.96 6.92
CA MET A 484 0.62 -15.75 7.34
C MET A 484 1.56 -15.99 8.53
N VAL A 485 1.09 -16.67 9.57
CA VAL A 485 1.88 -16.92 10.79
C VAL A 485 3.16 -17.71 10.50
N PRO A 486 3.13 -18.86 9.79
CA PRO A 486 4.34 -19.58 9.42
C PRO A 486 5.35 -18.75 8.64
N ARG A 487 4.87 -17.91 7.71
CA ARG A 487 5.72 -17.04 6.89
C ARG A 487 6.54 -16.08 7.75
N TRP A 488 5.96 -15.58 8.84
CA TRP A 488 6.65 -14.71 9.77
C TRP A 488 7.49 -15.44 10.81
N GLY A 489 7.45 -16.79 10.84
CA GLY A 489 8.01 -17.58 11.94
C GLY A 489 7.34 -17.26 13.29
N ALA A 490 6.09 -16.76 13.26
CA ALA A 490 5.37 -16.34 14.44
C ALA A 490 4.88 -17.55 15.27
N VAL A 491 4.68 -17.32 16.56
CA VAL A 491 3.97 -18.26 17.44
C VAL A 491 2.47 -17.97 17.33
N LEU A 492 1.66 -18.98 17.03
CA LEU A 492 0.20 -18.87 17.02
C LEU A 492 -0.36 -19.34 18.36
N LEU A 493 -1.12 -18.50 19.06
CA LEU A 493 -1.82 -18.85 20.28
C LEU A 493 -3.33 -18.84 20.02
N LEU A 494 -3.98 -20.00 20.09
CA LEU A 494 -5.43 -20.11 20.10
C LEU A 494 -5.93 -20.11 21.55
N GLU A 495 -6.61 -19.04 21.93
CA GLU A 495 -7.25 -18.90 23.23
C GLU A 495 -8.64 -19.55 23.27
N ASP A 496 -8.92 -20.22 24.39
CA ASP A 496 -10.21 -20.87 24.65
C ASP A 496 -10.62 -21.87 23.56
N ALA A 497 -9.66 -22.70 23.11
CA ALA A 497 -9.83 -23.69 22.05
C ALA A 497 -10.89 -24.78 22.34
N HIS A 498 -11.47 -24.82 23.55
CA HIS A 498 -12.53 -25.75 23.95
C HIS A 498 -13.77 -25.75 23.04
N VAL A 499 -13.99 -24.69 22.25
CA VAL A 499 -15.05 -24.60 21.23
C VAL A 499 -14.76 -25.51 20.03
N PHE A 500 -13.49 -25.71 19.68
CA PHE A 500 -13.04 -26.56 18.57
C PHE A 500 -12.70 -27.98 18.99
N VAL A 501 -12.35 -28.16 20.26
CA VAL A 501 -11.81 -29.41 20.80
C VAL A 501 -12.90 -30.40 21.25
N GLN A 502 -14.10 -29.91 21.59
CA GLN A 502 -15.17 -30.78 22.12
C GLN A 502 -15.67 -31.81 21.11
N ALA A 503 -15.93 -33.03 21.60
CA ALA A 503 -16.50 -34.12 20.84
C ALA A 503 -17.80 -33.71 20.12
N ARG A 504 -17.96 -34.20 18.89
CA ARG A 504 -19.07 -33.88 17.99
C ARG A 504 -20.41 -34.27 18.63
N ASN A 505 -21.22 -33.28 19.02
CA ASN A 505 -22.63 -33.51 19.31
C ASN A 505 -23.43 -33.39 18.01
N SER A 506 -24.27 -34.39 17.72
CA SER A 506 -24.96 -34.57 16.44
C SER A 506 -25.98 -33.48 16.06
N THR A 507 -26.24 -32.50 16.93
CA THR A 507 -27.36 -31.56 16.79
C THR A 507 -27.00 -30.17 16.26
N GLU A 508 -25.72 -29.84 16.06
CA GLU A 508 -25.30 -28.52 15.57
C GLU A 508 -24.54 -28.61 14.24
N PHE A 509 -25.30 -28.67 13.14
CA PHE A 509 -24.80 -28.78 11.77
C PHE A 509 -23.68 -27.76 11.43
N GLY A 510 -23.75 -26.55 11.97
CA GLY A 510 -22.76 -25.50 11.75
C GLY A 510 -21.42 -25.70 12.48
N ARG A 511 -21.38 -26.35 13.66
CA ARG A 511 -20.13 -26.54 14.42
C ARG A 511 -19.28 -27.67 13.85
N SER A 512 -19.90 -28.74 13.40
CA SER A 512 -19.21 -29.90 12.82
C SER A 512 -18.42 -29.53 11.55
N ALA A 513 -18.94 -28.63 10.71
CA ALA A 513 -18.22 -28.14 9.52
C ALA A 513 -16.96 -27.33 9.89
N LEU A 514 -17.05 -26.49 10.93
CA LEU A 514 -15.92 -25.67 11.42
C LEU A 514 -14.82 -26.54 12.02
N ILE A 515 -15.18 -27.58 12.77
CA ILE A 515 -14.22 -28.54 13.34
C ILE A 515 -13.47 -29.27 12.22
N SER A 516 -14.17 -29.75 11.20
CA SER A 516 -13.54 -30.42 10.05
C SER A 516 -12.57 -29.50 9.30
N LEU A 517 -12.98 -28.24 9.06
CA LEU A 517 -12.11 -27.24 8.43
C LEU A 517 -10.86 -26.96 9.27
N PHE A 518 -11.04 -26.81 10.59
CA PHE A 518 -9.93 -26.56 11.50
C PHE A 518 -8.93 -27.72 11.53
N LEU A 519 -9.40 -28.97 11.57
CA LEU A 519 -8.57 -30.17 11.52
C LEU A 519 -7.75 -30.24 10.22
N GLU A 520 -8.37 -29.95 9.07
CA GLU A 520 -7.67 -29.89 7.78
C GLU A 520 -6.53 -28.86 7.77
N GLN A 521 -6.77 -27.69 8.39
CA GLN A 521 -5.73 -26.65 8.51
C GLN A 521 -4.62 -27.05 9.48
N LEU A 522 -4.91 -27.79 10.57
CA LEU A 522 -3.90 -28.28 11.51
C LEU A 522 -2.91 -29.26 10.84
N GLU A 523 -3.40 -30.14 9.97
CA GLU A 523 -2.58 -31.13 9.25
C GLU A 523 -1.46 -30.46 8.42
N HIS A 524 -1.78 -29.29 7.85
CA HIS A 524 -0.88 -28.53 6.98
C HIS A 524 -0.15 -27.40 7.70
N PHE A 525 -0.38 -27.18 8.99
CA PHE A 525 0.24 -26.08 9.72
C PHE A 525 1.75 -26.33 9.92
N ARG A 526 2.56 -25.35 9.52
CA ARG A 526 4.04 -25.41 9.54
C ARG A 526 4.61 -24.33 10.47
N GLY A 527 4.38 -24.44 11.78
CA GLY A 527 4.87 -23.48 12.78
C GLY A 527 4.70 -23.96 14.21
N ILE A 528 4.93 -23.08 15.19
CA ILE A 528 4.60 -23.35 16.60
C ILE A 528 3.20 -22.84 16.90
N MET A 529 2.36 -23.73 17.43
CA MET A 529 1.00 -23.40 17.86
C MET A 529 0.79 -23.78 19.33
N PHE A 530 0.20 -22.88 20.10
CA PHE A 530 -0.31 -23.15 21.44
C PHE A 530 -1.83 -23.12 21.43
N LEU A 531 -2.43 -24.11 22.07
CA LEU A 531 -3.88 -24.21 22.24
C LEU A 531 -4.17 -24.14 23.73
N THR A 532 -4.92 -23.14 24.19
CA THR A 532 -5.30 -23.07 25.61
C THR A 532 -6.72 -23.55 25.82
N THR A 533 -6.93 -24.37 26.83
CA THR A 533 -8.25 -24.85 27.24
C THR A 533 -8.38 -24.87 28.75
N ASN A 534 -9.58 -24.57 29.25
CA ASN A 534 -9.92 -24.69 30.66
C ASN A 534 -10.57 -26.06 30.98
N ARG A 535 -10.83 -26.89 29.96
CA ARG A 535 -11.45 -28.21 30.08
C ARG A 535 -10.50 -29.29 29.56
N THR A 536 -10.43 -30.40 30.27
CA THR A 536 -9.60 -31.57 29.92
C THR A 536 -10.41 -32.75 29.41
N ASP A 537 -11.74 -32.66 29.43
CA ASP A 537 -12.62 -33.82 29.28
C ASP A 537 -13.38 -33.74 27.94
N ASN A 538 -13.55 -34.89 27.27
CA ASN A 538 -14.28 -35.08 26.00
C ASN A 538 -13.68 -34.37 24.76
N MET A 539 -12.40 -34.61 24.47
CA MET A 539 -11.78 -34.16 23.22
C MET A 539 -12.15 -35.05 22.02
N ASP A 540 -12.24 -34.48 20.81
CA ASP A 540 -12.34 -35.25 19.56
C ASP A 540 -11.02 -36.02 19.31
N PRO A 541 -11.03 -37.37 19.15
CA PRO A 541 -9.83 -38.16 18.89
C PRO A 541 -9.04 -37.73 17.65
N ALA A 542 -9.73 -37.17 16.63
CA ALA A 542 -9.06 -36.64 15.44
C ALA A 542 -8.26 -35.37 15.73
N PHE A 543 -8.64 -34.62 16.78
CA PHE A 543 -7.89 -33.47 17.24
C PHE A 543 -6.67 -33.89 18.06
N GLU A 544 -6.84 -34.89 18.95
CA GLU A 544 -5.75 -35.44 19.76
C GLU A 544 -4.57 -35.94 18.92
N SER A 545 -4.85 -36.55 17.76
CA SER A 545 -3.79 -37.06 16.87
C SER A 545 -2.86 -35.99 16.27
N HIS A 546 -3.28 -34.72 16.27
CA HIS A 546 -2.49 -33.60 15.75
C HIS A 546 -1.70 -32.86 16.84
N ILE A 547 -1.99 -33.14 18.12
CA ILE A 547 -1.28 -32.53 19.24
C ILE A 547 0.00 -33.30 19.51
N HIS A 548 1.12 -32.58 19.49
CA HIS A 548 2.43 -33.17 19.73
C HIS A 548 2.73 -33.27 21.23
N LEU A 549 2.19 -32.34 22.01
CA LEU A 549 2.39 -32.28 23.44
C LEU A 549 1.15 -31.73 24.14
N SER A 550 0.66 -32.43 25.18
CA SER A 550 -0.43 -31.97 26.03
C SER A 550 0.08 -31.75 27.45
N LEU A 551 -0.02 -30.52 27.94
CA LEU A 551 0.42 -30.10 29.26
C LEU A 551 -0.78 -29.78 30.14
N ARG A 552 -0.79 -30.31 31.36
CA ARG A 552 -1.80 -30.03 32.37
C ARG A 552 -1.20 -29.18 33.47
N TYR A 553 -1.76 -27.98 33.65
CA TYR A 553 -1.41 -27.03 34.70
C TYR A 553 -2.31 -27.31 35.90
N PRO A 554 -1.75 -27.73 37.06
CA PRO A 554 -2.50 -27.82 38.30
C PRO A 554 -2.81 -26.41 38.85
N GLU A 555 -3.60 -26.37 39.92
CA GLU A 555 -3.68 -25.15 40.73
C GLU A 555 -2.31 -24.81 41.33
N LEU A 556 -2.05 -23.52 41.53
CA LEU A 556 -0.77 -23.05 42.05
C LEU A 556 -0.63 -23.50 43.51
N ASP A 557 0.46 -24.19 43.84
CA ASP A 557 0.78 -24.52 45.23
C ASP A 557 1.37 -23.31 45.98
N VAL A 558 1.55 -23.46 47.30
CA VAL A 558 2.10 -22.39 48.15
C VAL A 558 3.49 -21.97 47.66
N HIS A 559 4.31 -22.90 47.17
CA HIS A 559 5.65 -22.62 46.68
C HIS A 559 5.63 -21.77 45.41
N SER A 560 4.82 -22.14 44.41
CA SER A 560 4.65 -21.41 43.16
C SER A 560 4.08 -20.02 43.40
N ARG A 561 3.07 -19.88 44.28
CA ARG A 561 2.52 -18.57 44.67
C ARG A 561 3.59 -17.70 45.32
N ARG A 562 4.43 -18.25 46.19
CA ARG A 562 5.54 -17.52 46.80
C ARG A 562 6.55 -17.04 45.77
N GLN A 563 6.88 -17.85 44.77
CA GLN A 563 7.76 -17.43 43.68
C GLN A 563 7.13 -16.30 42.86
N ILE A 564 5.84 -16.39 42.52
CA ILE A 564 5.11 -15.35 41.79
C ILE A 564 5.07 -14.03 42.57
N TRP A 565 4.79 -14.09 43.88
CA TRP A 565 4.84 -12.92 44.76
C TRP A 565 6.24 -12.30 44.79
N LYS A 566 7.27 -13.12 44.99
CA LYS A 566 8.66 -12.65 45.00
C LYS A 566 9.05 -11.99 43.68
N GLN A 567 8.68 -12.56 42.55
CA GLN A 567 8.94 -12.00 41.23
C GLN A 567 8.18 -10.68 40.99
N SER A 568 6.92 -10.63 41.40
CA SER A 568 6.09 -9.43 41.20
C SER A 568 6.48 -8.27 42.11
N LEU A 569 7.17 -8.56 43.23
CA LEU A 569 7.72 -7.59 44.18
C LEU A 569 9.24 -7.38 44.00
N THR A 570 9.82 -7.82 42.87
CA THR A 570 11.26 -7.67 42.63
C THR A 570 11.67 -6.19 42.71
N GLY A 571 12.68 -5.89 43.53
CA GLY A 571 13.16 -4.52 43.77
C GLY A 571 12.50 -3.80 44.95
N ASN A 572 11.44 -4.38 45.54
CA ASN A 572 10.81 -3.85 46.75
C ASN A 572 11.38 -4.52 48.00
N THR A 573 12.05 -3.75 48.87
CA THR A 573 12.67 -4.24 50.12
C THR A 573 11.72 -4.21 51.32
N ALA A 574 10.47 -3.77 51.15
CA ALA A 574 9.51 -3.58 52.24
C ALA A 574 8.84 -4.89 52.72
N PHE A 575 9.17 -6.04 52.13
CA PHE A 575 8.60 -7.34 52.46
C PHE A 575 9.64 -8.29 53.07
N THR A 576 9.36 -8.78 54.27
CA THR A 576 10.14 -9.85 54.92
C THR A 576 9.84 -11.22 54.32
N SER A 577 10.74 -12.19 54.53
CA SER A 577 10.53 -13.58 54.12
C SER A 577 9.28 -14.20 54.76
N GLU A 578 9.00 -13.84 56.01
CA GLU A 578 7.87 -14.32 56.79
C GLU A 578 6.56 -13.78 56.21
N GLN A 579 6.50 -12.48 55.92
CA GLN A 579 5.35 -11.84 55.29
C GLN A 579 5.04 -12.42 53.90
N LEU A 580 6.07 -12.70 53.09
CA LEU A 580 5.90 -13.38 51.80
C LEU A 580 5.34 -14.80 51.99
N ASN A 581 5.77 -15.53 53.02
CA ASN A 581 5.20 -16.84 53.34
C ASN A 581 3.73 -16.74 53.73
N GLU A 582 3.34 -15.72 54.50
CA GLU A 582 1.94 -15.52 54.91
C GLU A 582 1.02 -15.26 53.73
N ILE A 583 1.33 -14.28 52.87
CA ILE A 583 0.47 -13.97 51.71
C ILE A 583 0.41 -15.12 50.69
N SER A 584 1.41 -16.00 50.67
CA SER A 584 1.44 -17.16 49.78
C SER A 584 0.55 -18.31 50.24
N LYS A 585 0.14 -18.34 51.51
CA LYS A 585 -0.82 -19.32 52.04
C LYS A 585 -2.22 -19.10 51.47
N VAL A 586 -2.55 -17.86 51.08
CA VAL A 586 -3.84 -17.54 50.47
C VAL A 586 -3.94 -18.19 49.09
N GLU A 587 -5.03 -18.92 48.85
CA GLU A 587 -5.30 -19.59 47.58
C GLU A 587 -5.72 -18.60 46.50
N LEU A 588 -4.72 -18.09 45.77
CA LEU A 588 -4.90 -17.15 44.66
C LEU A 588 -4.21 -17.69 43.41
N ASN A 589 -4.85 -17.52 42.25
CA ASN A 589 -4.19 -17.70 40.97
C ASN A 589 -3.30 -16.49 40.63
N GLY A 590 -2.41 -16.63 39.63
CA GLY A 590 -1.47 -15.57 39.26
C GLY A 590 -2.14 -14.26 38.82
N ARG A 591 -3.30 -14.34 38.17
CA ARG A 591 -4.09 -13.15 37.79
C ARG A 591 -4.63 -12.43 39.03
N GLN A 592 -5.13 -13.16 40.01
CA GLN A 592 -5.61 -12.61 41.27
C GLN A 592 -4.46 -11.96 42.06
N ILE A 593 -3.28 -12.60 42.12
CA ILE A 593 -2.08 -12.02 42.75
C ILE A 593 -1.73 -10.68 42.10
N LYS A 594 -1.68 -10.60 40.76
CA LYS A 594 -1.40 -9.35 40.04
C LYS A 594 -2.47 -8.27 40.31
N ASN A 595 -3.75 -8.65 40.37
CA ASN A 595 -4.84 -7.72 40.68
C ASN A 595 -4.73 -7.16 42.10
N VAL A 596 -4.40 -8.01 43.08
CA VAL A 596 -4.16 -7.60 44.47
C VAL A 596 -3.00 -6.61 44.53
N LEU A 597 -1.88 -6.88 43.85
CA LEU A 597 -0.74 -5.98 43.79
C LEU A 597 -1.07 -4.64 43.15
N ASN A 598 -1.73 -4.63 41.98
CA ASN A 598 -2.13 -3.39 41.31
C ASN A 598 -3.03 -2.54 42.21
N THR A 599 -4.00 -3.16 42.90
CA THR A 599 -4.88 -2.47 43.85
C THR A 599 -4.09 -1.95 45.05
N SER A 600 -3.11 -2.72 45.53
CA SER A 600 -2.22 -2.31 46.61
C SER A 600 -1.36 -1.11 46.21
N HIS A 601 -0.89 -1.02 44.97
CA HIS A 601 -0.17 0.15 44.45
C HIS A 601 -1.06 1.40 44.40
N ILE A 602 -2.33 1.25 44.04
CA ILE A 602 -3.31 2.36 44.08
C ILE A 602 -3.53 2.83 45.52
N LEU A 603 -3.70 1.88 46.46
CA LEU A 603 -3.86 2.20 47.88
C LEU A 603 -2.61 2.88 48.46
N ALA A 604 -1.43 2.39 48.10
CA ALA A 604 -0.15 2.94 48.52
C ALA A 604 0.04 4.37 48.02
N ARG A 605 -0.33 4.68 46.76
CA ARG A 605 -0.21 6.04 46.19
C ARG A 605 -0.87 7.15 47.00
N VAL A 606 -1.87 6.81 47.82
CA VAL A 606 -2.55 7.78 48.69
C VAL A 606 -1.72 8.12 49.94
N ARG A 607 -0.79 7.25 50.36
CA ARG A 607 -0.14 7.33 51.68
C ARG A 607 1.40 7.19 51.67
N CYS A 608 1.99 6.47 50.70
CA CYS A 608 3.42 6.14 50.64
C CYS A 608 3.96 6.01 49.19
N PRO A 609 5.29 6.12 48.97
CA PRO A 609 5.90 5.92 47.65
C PRO A 609 5.92 4.45 47.20
N GLU A 610 6.01 3.51 48.15
CA GLU A 610 6.14 2.07 47.88
C GLU A 610 5.01 1.26 48.52
N VAL A 611 4.71 0.10 47.90
CA VAL A 611 3.76 -0.88 48.45
C VAL A 611 4.42 -1.61 49.63
N GLY A 612 3.86 -1.48 50.82
CA GLY A 612 4.19 -2.31 51.98
C GLY A 612 3.19 -3.44 52.21
N TYR A 613 3.55 -4.34 53.14
CA TYR A 613 2.73 -5.49 53.55
C TYR A 613 1.30 -5.11 53.96
N GLU A 614 1.14 -4.03 54.73
CA GLU A 614 -0.18 -3.59 55.21
C GLU A 614 -1.16 -3.25 54.08
N HIS A 615 -0.68 -2.70 52.96
CA HIS A 615 -1.51 -2.42 51.80
C HIS A 615 -2.01 -3.71 51.16
N VAL A 616 -1.11 -4.69 50.95
CA VAL A 616 -1.45 -6.00 50.39
C VAL A 616 -2.41 -6.74 51.30
N ARG A 617 -2.14 -6.75 52.62
CA ARG A 617 -3.02 -7.35 53.62
C ARG A 617 -4.42 -6.74 53.60
N THR A 618 -4.52 -5.41 53.58
CA THR A 618 -5.82 -4.71 53.51
C THR A 618 -6.61 -5.13 52.26
N VAL A 619 -5.95 -5.17 51.10
CA VAL A 619 -6.60 -5.60 49.84
C VAL A 619 -7.01 -7.07 49.91
N LEU A 620 -6.16 -7.95 50.46
CA LEU A 620 -6.48 -9.36 50.65
C LEU A 620 -7.71 -9.55 51.56
N GLU A 621 -7.80 -8.84 52.68
CA GLU A 621 -8.94 -8.89 53.60
C GLU A 621 -10.24 -8.45 52.91
N LEU A 622 -10.20 -7.35 52.14
CA LEU A 622 -11.35 -6.87 51.36
C LEU A 622 -11.78 -7.86 50.27
N THR A 623 -10.81 -8.41 49.54
CA THR A 623 -11.08 -9.34 48.43
C THR A 623 -11.62 -10.68 48.96
N MET A 624 -11.11 -11.16 50.10
CA MET A 624 -11.56 -12.40 50.74
C MET A 624 -12.91 -12.25 51.44
N GLY A 625 -13.18 -11.08 52.05
CA GLY A 625 -14.50 -10.78 52.64
C GLY A 625 -15.64 -10.85 51.62
N ASP A 626 -15.38 -10.47 50.37
CA ASP A 626 -16.33 -10.59 49.26
C ASP A 626 -16.38 -12.00 48.64
N LEU A 627 -15.26 -12.73 48.60
CA LEU A 627 -15.22 -14.13 48.13
C LEU A 627 -16.00 -15.07 49.07
N ALA A 628 -15.90 -14.87 50.39
CA ALA A 628 -16.68 -15.61 51.38
C ALA A 628 -18.20 -15.37 51.22
N LYS A 629 -18.60 -14.13 50.90
CA LYS A 629 -20.02 -13.79 50.62
C LYS A 629 -20.51 -14.37 49.30
N ARG A 630 -19.68 -14.41 48.24
CA ARG A 630 -20.05 -15.02 46.94
C ARG A 630 -20.20 -16.54 47.01
N SER A 631 -19.34 -17.24 47.75
CA SER A 631 -19.42 -18.70 47.95
C SER A 631 -20.75 -19.15 48.59
N THR A 632 -21.35 -18.32 49.45
CA THR A 632 -22.63 -18.64 50.10
C THR A 632 -23.87 -18.51 49.21
N ARG A 633 -23.80 -17.82 48.07
CA ARG A 633 -24.94 -17.67 47.13
C ARG A 633 -25.09 -18.82 46.14
N ASP A 634 -24.04 -19.61 45.89
CA ASP A 634 -24.00 -20.61 44.80
C ASP A 634 -24.16 -22.08 45.24
N ARG A 635 -24.61 -22.36 46.47
CA ARG A 635 -24.96 -23.75 46.87
C ARG A 635 -26.44 -24.06 46.59
N PRO A 636 -26.77 -25.04 45.72
CA PRO A 636 -28.13 -25.51 45.59
C PRO A 636 -28.55 -26.25 46.87
N LYS A 637 -29.69 -25.85 47.46
CA LYS A 637 -30.28 -26.53 48.63
C LYS A 637 -30.61 -27.99 48.29
N ARG A 638 -29.78 -28.93 48.77
CA ARG A 638 -30.15 -30.36 48.83
C ARG A 638 -31.29 -30.53 49.84
N ARG A 639 -32.52 -30.69 49.35
CA ARG A 639 -33.65 -31.24 50.12
C ARG A 639 -33.33 -32.70 50.47
N ARG A 640 -33.34 -33.03 51.76
CA ARG A 640 -33.45 -34.41 52.25
C ARG A 640 -34.90 -34.86 52.09
N LEU A 641 -35.12 -36.04 51.51
CA LEU A 641 -36.37 -36.78 51.64
C LEU A 641 -36.01 -38.23 52.02
N ASN A 642 -36.58 -38.66 53.13
CA ASN A 642 -36.45 -39.97 53.75
C ASN A 642 -37.15 -41.07 52.94
N ASP A 643 -36.67 -42.30 53.15
CA ASP A 643 -37.26 -43.56 52.77
C ASP A 643 -38.72 -43.76 53.23
N GLY A 644 -39.48 -44.47 52.41
CA GLY A 644 -40.82 -44.97 52.74
C GLY A 644 -41.27 -46.00 51.70
N ALA A 645 -41.44 -47.24 52.16
CA ALA A 645 -41.54 -48.45 51.36
C ALA A 645 -42.89 -48.72 50.68
N SER A 646 -42.82 -49.65 49.71
CA SER A 646 -43.79 -50.71 49.40
C SER A 646 -45.03 -50.44 48.50
N ASN A 647 -45.00 -51.21 47.40
CA ASN A 647 -46.05 -51.99 46.75
C ASN A 647 -46.81 -51.47 45.51
N PRO A 648 -47.15 -52.39 44.56
CA PRO A 648 -47.50 -52.08 43.16
C PRO A 648 -49.00 -52.25 42.85
N LYS A 649 -49.45 -51.63 41.75
CA LYS A 649 -50.34 -52.17 40.68
C LYS A 649 -51.23 -51.08 40.02
N ARG A 650 -51.32 -51.23 38.69
CA ARG A 650 -52.49 -51.08 37.78
C ARG A 650 -52.86 -49.72 37.13
N SER A 651 -53.16 -49.89 35.82
CA SER A 651 -54.02 -49.11 34.89
C SER A 651 -53.37 -47.87 34.27
N ALA A 652 -53.04 -47.80 32.97
CA ALA A 652 -53.83 -47.91 31.73
C ALA A 652 -54.80 -46.72 31.49
N ALA A 653 -54.70 -46.17 30.27
CA ALA A 653 -55.47 -45.08 29.63
C ALA A 653 -55.14 -43.67 30.19
N GLN A 654 -54.86 -42.61 29.42
CA GLN A 654 -55.14 -42.23 28.02
C GLN A 654 -53.98 -41.39 27.46
#